data_AF-A0A3D0Z4K4-F1
#
_entry.id   AF-A0A3D0Z4K4-F1
#
_cell.length_a   1.000
_cell.length_b   1.000
_cell.length_c   1.000
_cell.angle_alpha   90.00
_cell.angle_beta   90.00
_cell.angle_gamma   90.00
#
_symmetry.space_group_name_H-M   'P 1'
#
loop_
_entity.id
_entity.type
_entity.pdbx_description
1 polymer ?
#
loop_
_entity_poly.entity_id
_entity_poly.type
_entity_poly.pdbx_seq_one_letter_code
_entity_poly.pdbx_strand_id
1 'polypeptide(L)'
;MTANSLKRPAGLAARLKRELKKLRAAYAGALRTQEGGTYEWLRDNYYLLDREGRSALKELRRTLPVSQEGEMPQVYLLCEKIAAVKTDSLEKTIRAKIGEYERPLATRELESLVLMLRAAFIHFAYTAIDKRGEDSAEIIGRSVTGLRALDSVDLDGIIETFSLIEKIFSEDPAGVYAGMDDKTRALYRRTCARIAQDESMDERDVAENILRHAEQAQDLRERHVGYYLFEEGGAHTLKKTRGHVFLSLRFLLPLAAAVSAAIWLGHWWLAFLIYLPFFEILRPITEYFAAKGVEPNLLPRMDIGDSIPACAKTIAVISALIPSADRAEKMGEKLTQLLLKNHHGDIKFCLLCDLKQASSPKKPEDGASVRALTRVVEKLNQSYDNKFLLLVRPRVKIETQNAYAGYERKRGAIGQLVQFIKGEDIRFLKKCGDLDFLREARYIIALDSDTELLMNAASGLVAAALHPLNTPEVDEKTGVVKRGYGIITPRVGTNLKSAGRTVFSRIMAGAGGITAYDTLAGDLYQDLFGQSIFAGKGLIDVDAFYKCMIHAFPDERVLSHDILEGAYLRTAFMSDIEVTDGCPPNAVSFMGRLHRWVRGDWQNLRWLFSKIPGPSGGKRQNPIGEIAKYMIADNLRRSLTAPVALVCVLVSFLIMDSAPYLAVTALLSAMAAPLFSSLHSLFSGGIQMLANRYYSRVMPAAMSAAAQALVLASMLFYTAFQQADAIIRALYRQFVSKKNLLEWTTAADLERRPNSFLGVIRACILPVIAGVLLMPVNSSFIKLAAVFAIVSPLVIYLTGRTSDGRQPQLSAEERERLKSYAAAMWRYYDELAGRGDHYLPPDNMQESPVHAVAHRTSPTNIGLMMLCVLAARDCGFIDTQTMVRRITQTLGSVEKLEKWNGNLLNWYDTKTLKPLTPRFVSTVDSGNFACCLIALCEGLREYRGEGEDIDPLCERLSVLAEETDLRPFYNERRKLFHIGYDLEEEKLSTSFYDLLMSEARMTSYFAVANRQVPKKHWGALVRTLAKEGTYSGPVSWTGTMFEYFMPHLLLPVYEDSLGFEALRFCVYCQRRRAKAKNAPFGCSESGFYAFDSEFNYQYKAHGIQRIGLKRRLNDEYVVSPYSSFLILPFLPHTALKNLRRLEKLGMTGRMCFYEAADYTKSRVGAGGYAIIKSYMAHHVGMSLIASVNALY
;
A
#
# COMPACT_ATOMS: atom_id res chain seq x y z
N MET A 1 31.22 -21.24 30.37
CA MET A 1 29.99 -21.36 31.20
C MET A 1 28.90 -21.95 30.34
N THR A 2 28.34 -23.08 30.76
CA THR A 2 27.34 -23.88 30.04
C THR A 2 26.10 -23.06 29.67
N ALA A 3 25.72 -23.08 28.39
CA ALA A 3 24.56 -22.40 27.84
C ALA A 3 23.25 -23.01 28.37
N ASN A 4 22.81 -22.54 29.54
CA ASN A 4 21.43 -22.72 29.98
C ASN A 4 20.49 -22.07 28.96
N SER A 5 19.48 -22.82 28.51
CA SER A 5 18.47 -22.37 27.54
C SER A 5 17.92 -21.01 27.93
N LEU A 6 18.29 -19.95 27.20
CA LEU A 6 17.70 -18.63 27.39
C LEU A 6 16.17 -18.78 27.28
N LYS A 7 15.42 -18.17 28.21
CA LYS A 7 13.95 -18.09 28.20
C LYS A 7 13.47 -16.65 28.01
N ARG A 8 12.19 -16.50 27.66
CA ARG A 8 11.54 -15.18 27.51
C ARG A 8 11.55 -14.44 28.85
N PRO A 9 11.64 -13.09 28.87
CA PRO A 9 11.77 -12.30 30.10
C PRO A 9 10.43 -12.17 30.86
N ALA A 10 9.87 -13.30 31.30
CA ALA A 10 8.59 -13.38 32.00
C ALA A 10 8.62 -12.62 33.34
N GLY A 11 9.76 -12.63 34.03
CA GLY A 11 9.97 -11.86 35.28
C GLY A 11 9.83 -10.34 35.06
N LEU A 12 10.49 -9.80 34.03
CA LEU A 12 10.38 -8.39 33.66
C LEU A 12 8.96 -8.03 33.22
N ALA A 13 8.29 -8.87 32.43
CA ALA A 13 6.90 -8.65 32.03
C ALA A 13 5.94 -8.62 33.24
N ALA A 14 6.15 -9.51 34.22
CA ALA A 14 5.37 -9.52 35.46
C ALA A 14 5.61 -8.26 36.31
N ARG A 15 6.88 -7.83 36.45
CA ARG A 15 7.27 -6.58 37.13
C ARG A 15 6.60 -5.37 36.46
N LEU A 16 6.78 -5.19 35.16
CA LEU A 16 6.21 -4.06 34.41
C LEU A 16 4.68 -4.01 34.52
N LYS A 17 4.00 -5.17 34.47
CA LYS A 17 2.53 -5.25 34.65
C LYS A 17 2.10 -4.73 36.03
N ARG A 18 2.85 -5.06 37.09
CA ARG A 18 2.59 -4.60 38.45
C ARG A 18 2.83 -3.09 38.59
N GLU A 19 3.92 -2.60 38.01
CA GLU A 19 4.30 -1.18 38.04
C GLU A 19 3.26 -0.30 37.31
N LEU A 20 2.78 -0.74 36.14
CA LEU A 20 1.71 -0.06 35.43
C LEU A 20 0.40 0.00 36.22
N LYS A 21 0.07 -1.06 36.97
CA LYS A 21 -1.10 -1.06 37.86
C LYS A 21 -0.97 0.00 38.95
N LYS A 22 0.22 0.16 39.54
CA LYS A 22 0.50 1.18 40.55
C LYS A 22 0.50 2.61 39.97
N LEU A 23 1.13 2.82 38.81
CA LEU A 23 1.09 4.10 38.10
C LEU A 23 -0.35 4.55 37.78
N ARG A 24 -1.22 3.61 37.39
CA ARG A 24 -2.64 3.88 37.16
C ARG A 24 -3.37 4.32 38.43
N ALA A 25 -3.09 3.66 39.56
CA ALA A 25 -3.68 4.03 40.84
C ALA A 25 -3.23 5.44 41.26
N ALA A 26 -1.94 5.76 41.09
CA ALA A 26 -1.39 7.08 41.38
C ALA A 26 -1.99 8.18 40.49
N TYR A 27 -2.19 7.92 39.20
CA TYR A 27 -2.86 8.85 38.30
C TYR A 27 -4.32 9.12 38.69
N ALA A 28 -5.06 8.09 39.11
CA ALA A 28 -6.42 8.27 39.62
C ALA A 28 -6.47 9.15 40.88
N GLY A 29 -5.43 9.07 41.72
CA GLY A 29 -5.22 10.00 42.84
C GLY A 29 -4.89 11.42 42.37
N ALA A 30 -3.96 11.56 41.42
CA ALA A 30 -3.52 12.84 40.85
C ALA A 30 -4.65 13.66 40.23
N LEU A 31 -5.67 13.01 39.66
CA LEU A 31 -6.85 13.67 39.10
C LEU A 31 -7.76 14.30 40.17
N ARG A 32 -7.62 13.90 41.43
CA ARG A 32 -8.43 14.37 42.56
C ARG A 32 -7.74 15.44 43.39
N THR A 33 -6.45 15.68 43.18
CA THR A 33 -5.63 16.63 43.95
C THR A 33 -5.14 17.77 43.07
N GLN A 34 -4.97 18.97 43.64
CA GLN A 34 -4.35 20.12 42.98
C GLN A 34 -2.85 20.27 43.28
N GLU A 35 -2.23 19.32 43.98
CA GLU A 35 -0.79 19.33 44.27
C GLU A 35 0.04 19.47 42.98
N GLY A 36 1.05 20.36 43.04
CA GLY A 36 1.99 20.64 41.95
C GLY A 36 3.18 19.66 41.89
N GLY A 37 3.99 19.76 40.84
CA GLY A 37 5.20 18.94 40.68
C GLY A 37 4.92 17.53 40.16
N THR A 38 5.09 16.51 41.00
CA THR A 38 5.01 15.08 40.60
C THR A 38 3.64 14.70 40.05
N TYR A 39 2.56 15.13 40.72
CA TYR A 39 1.20 14.84 40.27
C TYR A 39 0.80 15.63 39.03
N GLU A 40 1.37 16.82 38.83
CA GLU A 40 1.20 17.61 37.61
C GLU A 40 1.83 16.93 36.40
N TRP A 41 3.11 16.53 36.51
CA TRP A 41 3.79 15.74 35.48
C TRP A 41 3.04 14.45 35.14
N LEU A 42 2.55 13.74 36.16
CA LEU A 42 1.78 12.52 35.97
C LEU A 42 0.44 12.81 35.30
N ARG A 43 -0.28 13.88 35.69
CA ARG A 43 -1.52 14.29 35.01
C ARG A 43 -1.24 14.51 33.54
N ASP A 44 -0.22 15.28 33.19
CA ASP A 44 0.05 15.68 31.81
C ASP A 44 0.58 14.56 30.93
N ASN A 45 1.27 13.57 31.50
CA ASN A 45 2.03 12.58 30.72
C ASN A 45 1.65 11.11 30.98
N TYR A 46 0.71 10.80 31.90
CA TYR A 46 0.32 9.42 32.20
C TYR A 46 -0.10 8.61 30.97
N TYR A 47 -0.77 9.23 29.99
CA TYR A 47 -1.17 8.53 28.77
C TYR A 47 0.03 7.97 28.00
N LEU A 48 1.14 8.73 27.93
CA LEU A 48 2.38 8.23 27.32
C LEU A 48 2.92 7.04 28.11
N LEU A 49 2.99 7.15 29.44
CA LEU A 49 3.48 6.06 30.31
C LEU A 49 2.63 4.78 30.19
N ASP A 50 1.30 4.90 30.20
CA ASP A 50 0.39 3.74 30.05
C ASP A 50 0.42 3.18 28.62
N ARG A 51 0.54 4.03 27.59
CA ARG A 51 0.68 3.60 26.19
C ARG A 51 1.98 2.83 25.97
N GLU A 52 3.12 3.45 26.28
CA GLU A 52 4.45 2.86 26.08
C GLU A 52 4.63 1.61 26.95
N GLY A 53 4.18 1.64 28.21
CA GLY A 53 4.28 0.47 29.07
C GLY A 53 3.39 -0.69 28.62
N ARG A 54 2.17 -0.43 28.12
CA ARG A 54 1.33 -1.50 27.54
C ARG A 54 1.94 -2.05 26.25
N SER A 55 2.54 -1.20 25.41
CA SER A 55 3.25 -1.64 24.20
C SER A 55 4.43 -2.52 24.57
N ALA A 56 5.29 -2.05 25.48
CA ALA A 56 6.43 -2.80 25.99
C ALA A 56 5.98 -4.14 26.61
N LEU A 57 4.90 -4.17 27.39
CA LEU A 57 4.37 -5.42 27.94
C LEU A 57 3.89 -6.41 26.87
N LYS A 58 3.30 -5.91 25.78
CA LYS A 58 2.87 -6.74 24.64
C LYS A 58 4.07 -7.26 23.86
N GLU A 59 5.07 -6.43 23.65
CA GLU A 59 6.32 -6.75 22.96
C GLU A 59 7.16 -7.73 23.77
N LEU A 60 7.36 -7.53 25.08
CA LEU A 60 8.10 -8.45 25.96
C LEU A 60 7.57 -9.89 25.96
N ARG A 61 6.27 -10.08 25.73
CA ARG A 61 5.66 -11.42 25.58
C ARG A 61 6.02 -12.10 24.26
N ARG A 62 6.42 -11.31 23.27
CA ARG A 62 6.80 -11.70 21.91
C ARG A 62 8.31 -11.69 21.70
N THR A 63 9.07 -10.97 22.53
CA THR A 63 10.53 -10.90 22.49
C THR A 63 11.14 -12.27 22.62
N LEU A 64 12.21 -12.49 21.86
CA LEU A 64 12.99 -13.70 21.92
C LEU A 64 13.66 -13.84 23.30
N PRO A 65 14.05 -15.06 23.67
CA PRO A 65 14.76 -15.28 24.91
C PRO A 65 16.07 -14.48 25.03
N VAL A 66 16.23 -13.75 26.14
CA VAL A 66 17.38 -12.86 26.41
C VAL A 66 17.90 -13.00 27.86
N SER A 67 17.35 -13.91 28.67
CA SER A 67 17.80 -14.15 30.04
C SER A 67 17.57 -15.60 30.48
N GLN A 68 18.24 -16.04 31.55
CA GLN A 68 17.93 -17.30 32.22
C GLN A 68 16.60 -17.20 32.99
N GLU A 69 16.00 -18.34 33.35
CA GLU A 69 14.69 -18.37 34.02
C GLU A 69 14.73 -17.69 35.39
N GLY A 70 13.86 -16.71 35.60
CA GLY A 70 13.79 -15.95 36.86
C GLY A 70 14.75 -14.77 36.96
N GLU A 71 15.76 -14.68 36.09
CA GLU A 71 16.72 -13.57 36.08
C GLU A 71 16.29 -12.42 35.17
N MET A 72 16.68 -11.20 35.55
CA MET A 72 16.48 -10.00 34.74
C MET A 72 17.48 -10.00 33.58
N PRO A 73 17.08 -9.65 32.34
CA PRO A 73 18.01 -9.56 31.21
C PRO A 73 19.16 -8.60 31.51
N GLN A 74 20.40 -8.99 31.21
CA GLN A 74 21.58 -8.14 31.43
C GLN A 74 21.48 -6.81 30.68
N VAL A 75 21.00 -6.86 29.44
CA VAL A 75 20.67 -5.66 28.65
C VAL A 75 19.65 -4.74 29.35
N TYR A 76 18.69 -5.29 30.10
CA TYR A 76 17.75 -4.46 30.87
C TYR A 76 18.43 -3.77 32.05
N LEU A 77 19.34 -4.45 32.75
CA LEU A 77 20.12 -3.83 33.84
C LEU A 77 21.01 -2.70 33.32
N LEU A 78 21.61 -2.86 32.13
CA LEU A 78 22.30 -1.79 31.42
C LEU A 78 21.34 -0.63 31.09
N CYS A 79 20.14 -0.94 30.61
CA CYS A 79 19.12 0.08 30.32
C CYS A 79 18.62 0.81 31.57
N GLU A 80 18.51 0.15 32.72
CA GLU A 80 18.23 0.80 34.01
C GLU A 80 19.33 1.82 34.37
N LYS A 81 20.61 1.47 34.16
CA LYS A 81 21.73 2.41 34.35
C LYS A 81 21.66 3.58 33.38
N ILE A 82 21.35 3.34 32.10
CA ILE A 82 21.19 4.40 31.09
C ILE A 82 20.04 5.35 31.48
N ALA A 83 18.88 4.80 31.85
CA ALA A 83 17.71 5.60 32.25
C ALA A 83 17.95 6.42 33.53
N ALA A 84 18.92 6.02 34.37
CA ALA A 84 19.30 6.73 35.58
C ALA A 84 20.19 7.97 35.32
N VAL A 85 20.83 8.08 34.15
CA VAL A 85 21.72 9.20 33.81
C VAL A 85 20.92 10.40 33.29
N LYS A 86 21.23 11.59 33.81
CA LYS A 86 20.72 12.87 33.26
C LYS A 86 21.56 13.25 32.04
N THR A 87 20.90 13.49 30.91
CA THR A 87 21.59 13.72 29.64
C THR A 87 20.78 14.59 28.70
N ASP A 88 21.47 15.41 27.92
CA ASP A 88 20.89 16.19 26.81
C ASP A 88 20.76 15.36 25.54
N SER A 89 21.49 14.23 25.44
CA SER A 89 21.44 13.31 24.31
C SER A 89 21.39 11.86 24.78
N LEU A 90 20.19 11.28 24.70
CA LEU A 90 19.96 9.88 25.03
C LEU A 90 20.83 8.95 24.16
N GLU A 91 20.94 9.22 22.85
CA GLU A 91 21.76 8.41 21.94
C GLU A 91 23.25 8.41 22.33
N LYS A 92 23.85 9.57 22.60
CA LYS A 92 25.25 9.65 23.05
C LYS A 92 25.47 8.85 24.34
N THR A 93 24.51 8.92 25.25
CA THR A 93 24.57 8.20 26.53
C THR A 93 24.48 6.69 26.33
N ILE A 94 23.59 6.25 25.44
CA ILE A 94 23.49 4.84 25.05
C ILE A 94 24.83 4.36 24.48
N ARG A 95 25.40 5.08 23.50
CA ARG A 95 26.67 4.71 22.88
C ARG A 95 27.81 4.66 23.90
N ALA A 96 27.93 5.66 24.77
CA ALA A 96 28.94 5.68 25.82
C ALA A 96 28.79 4.49 26.80
N LYS A 97 27.57 4.23 27.29
CA LYS A 97 27.33 3.16 28.26
C LYS A 97 27.46 1.75 27.68
N ILE A 98 27.16 1.56 26.39
CA ILE A 98 27.46 0.30 25.70
C ILE A 98 28.97 0.15 25.51
N GLY A 99 29.69 1.23 25.17
CA GLY A 99 31.15 1.21 25.02
C GLY A 99 31.91 0.93 26.32
N GLU A 100 31.38 1.37 27.46
CA GLU A 100 31.91 1.07 28.80
C GLU A 100 31.54 -0.35 29.30
N TYR A 101 30.68 -1.07 28.58
CA TYR A 101 30.18 -2.37 29.03
C TYR A 101 31.21 -3.47 28.73
N GLU A 102 31.72 -4.12 29.78
CA GLU A 102 32.85 -5.09 29.68
C GLU A 102 32.58 -6.26 28.73
N ARG A 103 31.32 -6.67 28.57
CA ARG A 103 30.91 -7.76 27.69
C ARG A 103 30.28 -7.23 26.41
N PRO A 104 30.66 -7.70 25.22
CA PRO A 104 29.90 -7.44 24.00
C PRO A 104 28.44 -7.88 24.16
N LEU A 105 27.53 -7.06 23.64
CA LEU A 105 26.11 -7.39 23.59
C LEU A 105 25.84 -8.31 22.41
N ALA A 106 25.11 -9.40 22.66
CA ALA A 106 24.68 -10.31 21.60
C ALA A 106 23.70 -9.61 20.64
N THR A 107 23.56 -10.12 19.43
CA THR A 107 22.69 -9.53 18.40
C THR A 107 21.27 -9.30 18.90
N ARG A 108 20.69 -10.28 19.62
CA ARG A 108 19.33 -10.16 20.18
C ARG A 108 19.23 -9.15 21.32
N GLU A 109 20.30 -8.95 22.08
CA GLU A 109 20.34 -7.95 23.15
C GLU A 109 20.31 -6.55 22.55
N LEU A 110 21.16 -6.29 21.55
CA LEU A 110 21.20 -5.03 20.81
C LEU A 110 19.85 -4.69 20.17
N GLU A 111 19.22 -5.65 19.49
CA GLU A 111 17.89 -5.43 18.87
C GLU A 111 16.78 -5.19 19.90
N SER A 112 16.93 -5.67 21.13
CA SER A 112 15.96 -5.46 22.21
C SER A 112 16.15 -4.14 22.97
N LEU A 113 17.20 -3.37 22.68
CA LEU A 113 17.64 -2.23 23.47
C LEU A 113 16.53 -1.17 23.68
N VAL A 114 15.84 -0.77 22.62
CA VAL A 114 14.75 0.23 22.72
C VAL A 114 13.60 -0.29 23.59
N LEU A 115 13.23 -1.55 23.44
CA LEU A 115 12.20 -2.18 24.28
C LEU A 115 12.61 -2.21 25.76
N MET A 116 13.88 -2.54 26.03
CA MET A 116 14.42 -2.61 27.39
C MET A 116 14.51 -1.21 28.02
N LEU A 117 14.91 -0.19 27.25
CA LEU A 117 14.88 1.21 27.67
C LEU A 117 13.46 1.71 27.95
N ARG A 118 12.46 1.36 27.11
CA ARG A 118 11.05 1.67 27.39
C ARG A 118 10.64 1.10 28.75
N ALA A 119 10.93 -0.18 28.99
CA ALA A 119 10.63 -0.81 30.28
C ALA A 119 11.38 -0.14 31.45
N ALA A 120 12.64 0.24 31.26
CA ALA A 120 13.45 0.93 32.26
C ALA A 120 12.92 2.33 32.61
N PHE A 121 12.52 3.15 31.62
CA PHE A 121 11.92 4.46 31.90
C PHE A 121 10.57 4.37 32.62
N ILE A 122 9.74 3.36 32.30
CA ILE A 122 8.50 3.09 33.04
C ILE A 122 8.79 2.67 34.47
N HIS A 123 9.78 1.80 34.67
CA HIS A 123 10.24 1.43 36.00
C HIS A 123 10.68 2.67 36.80
N PHE A 124 11.48 3.53 36.18
CA PHE A 124 12.01 4.73 36.81
C PHE A 124 10.88 5.72 37.19
N ALA A 125 9.89 5.92 36.30
CA ALA A 125 8.70 6.73 36.60
C ALA A 125 7.89 6.15 37.76
N TYR A 126 7.79 4.82 37.86
CA TYR A 126 7.17 4.14 38.98
C TYR A 126 7.93 4.38 40.29
N THR A 127 9.26 4.32 40.30
CA THR A 127 10.05 4.53 41.54
C THR A 127 9.86 5.90 42.16
N ALA A 128 9.70 6.96 41.35
CA ALA A 128 9.39 8.30 41.84
C ALA A 128 8.05 8.37 42.59
N ILE A 129 7.06 7.59 42.15
CA ILE A 129 5.74 7.54 42.78
C ILE A 129 5.77 6.70 44.06
N ASP A 130 6.51 5.60 44.07
CA ASP A 130 6.54 4.63 45.17
C ASP A 130 7.39 5.12 46.36
N LYS A 131 8.54 5.78 46.09
CA LYS A 131 9.49 6.21 47.14
C LYS A 131 9.27 7.63 47.67
N ARG A 132 8.53 8.49 46.95
CA ARG A 132 8.21 9.91 47.29
C ARG A 132 9.39 10.68 47.92
N GLY A 133 10.35 11.10 47.10
CA GLY A 133 11.47 11.96 47.51
C GLY A 133 11.37 13.38 46.95
N GLU A 134 12.29 14.27 47.34
CA GLU A 134 12.35 15.66 46.85
C GLU A 134 12.49 15.74 45.31
N ASP A 135 13.14 14.76 44.68
CA ASP A 135 13.40 14.74 43.22
C ASP A 135 12.33 13.99 42.39
N SER A 136 11.21 13.56 42.98
CA SER A 136 10.20 12.73 42.30
C SER A 136 9.64 13.37 41.02
N ALA A 137 9.51 14.70 40.97
CA ALA A 137 9.02 15.42 39.80
C ALA A 137 10.03 15.41 38.65
N GLU A 138 11.32 15.63 38.96
CA GLU A 138 12.42 15.58 37.98
C GLU A 138 12.55 14.18 37.38
N ILE A 139 12.44 13.14 38.21
CA ILE A 139 12.49 11.74 37.78
C ILE A 139 11.39 11.42 36.77
N ILE A 140 10.13 11.82 37.03
CA ILE A 140 9.03 11.60 36.09
C ILE A 140 9.25 12.41 34.81
N GLY A 141 9.68 13.67 34.93
CA GLY A 141 10.02 14.50 33.79
C GLY A 141 11.06 13.84 32.89
N ARG A 142 12.14 13.32 33.48
CA ARG A 142 13.19 12.61 32.75
C ARG A 142 12.69 11.33 32.10
N SER A 143 11.88 10.52 32.79
CA SER A 143 11.28 9.32 32.18
C SER A 143 10.42 9.65 30.98
N VAL A 144 9.63 10.73 31.05
CA VAL A 144 8.79 11.20 29.94
C VAL A 144 9.64 11.68 28.77
N THR A 145 10.64 12.52 29.04
CA THR A 145 11.57 13.02 28.01
C THR A 145 12.36 11.89 27.36
N GLY A 146 12.85 10.94 28.16
CA GLY A 146 13.54 9.74 27.68
C GLY A 146 12.66 8.88 26.78
N LEU A 147 11.40 8.61 27.18
CA LEU A 147 10.45 7.87 26.34
C LEU A 147 10.16 8.56 25.01
N ARG A 148 10.05 9.89 24.98
CA ARG A 148 9.89 10.67 23.73
C ARG A 148 11.16 10.65 22.87
N ALA A 149 12.33 10.62 23.51
CA ALA A 149 13.61 10.58 22.83
C ALA A 149 13.94 9.19 22.25
N LEU A 150 13.32 8.11 22.72
CA LEU A 150 13.54 6.77 22.19
C LEU A 150 13.17 6.64 20.71
N ASP A 151 12.16 7.38 20.25
CA ASP A 151 11.76 7.38 18.84
C ASP A 151 12.78 8.12 17.94
N SER A 152 13.75 8.84 18.51
CA SER A 152 14.90 9.42 17.78
C SER A 152 16.15 8.55 17.77
N VAL A 153 16.21 7.50 18.59
CA VAL A 153 17.45 6.73 18.75
C VAL A 153 17.72 5.95 17.47
N ASP A 154 18.88 6.20 16.87
CA ASP A 154 19.38 5.46 15.72
C ASP A 154 19.84 4.05 16.15
N LEU A 155 18.87 3.15 16.26
CA LEU A 155 19.14 1.77 16.67
C LEU A 155 20.00 1.05 15.63
N ASP A 156 19.78 1.29 14.34
CA ASP A 156 20.53 0.64 13.26
C ASP A 156 22.01 1.05 13.34
N GLY A 157 22.30 2.36 13.45
CA GLY A 157 23.68 2.83 13.62
C GLY A 157 24.33 2.43 14.94
N ILE A 158 23.55 2.19 16.01
CA ILE A 158 24.08 1.58 17.25
C ILE A 158 24.44 0.11 17.01
N ILE A 159 23.56 -0.66 16.37
CA ILE A 159 23.82 -2.06 16.04
C ILE A 159 25.07 -2.18 15.17
N GLU A 160 25.22 -1.35 14.14
CA GLU A 160 26.39 -1.37 13.26
C GLU A 160 27.69 -1.09 14.01
N THR A 161 27.67 -0.17 14.97
CA THR A 161 28.86 0.20 15.75
C THR A 161 29.29 -0.90 16.73
N PHE A 162 28.32 -1.57 17.37
CA PHE A 162 28.58 -2.46 18.50
C PHE A 162 28.40 -3.95 18.19
N SER A 163 27.79 -4.32 17.06
CA SER A 163 27.66 -5.73 16.66
C SER A 163 29.02 -6.29 16.23
N LEU A 164 29.45 -7.36 16.87
CA LEU A 164 30.65 -8.10 16.47
C LEU A 164 30.48 -8.78 15.11
N ILE A 165 29.29 -9.34 14.87
CA ILE A 165 28.96 -9.98 13.58
C ILE A 165 29.04 -8.95 12.44
N GLU A 166 28.56 -7.71 12.65
CA GLU A 166 28.69 -6.65 11.65
C GLU A 166 30.15 -6.40 11.27
N LYS A 167 31.02 -6.26 12.27
CA LYS A 167 32.44 -5.99 12.05
C LYS A 167 33.12 -7.11 11.28
N ILE A 168 32.87 -8.36 11.67
CA ILE A 168 33.46 -9.54 11.03
C ILE A 168 32.94 -9.69 9.59
N PHE A 169 31.62 -9.60 9.38
CA PHE A 169 31.06 -9.74 8.03
C PHE A 169 31.34 -8.55 7.12
N SER A 170 31.73 -7.39 7.67
CA SER A 170 32.22 -6.26 6.85
C SER A 170 33.54 -6.58 6.15
N GLU A 171 34.29 -7.59 6.63
CA GLU A 171 35.50 -8.12 5.99
C GLU A 171 35.19 -9.17 4.90
N ASP A 172 33.91 -9.31 4.48
CA ASP A 172 33.47 -10.21 3.42
C ASP A 172 34.39 -10.15 2.18
N PRO A 173 35.07 -11.26 1.82
CA PRO A 173 36.07 -11.28 0.74
C PRO A 173 35.52 -10.91 -0.63
N ALA A 174 34.20 -11.09 -0.83
CA ALA A 174 33.50 -10.67 -2.04
C ALA A 174 33.16 -9.17 -2.08
N GLY A 175 33.29 -8.45 -0.96
CA GLY A 175 32.92 -7.04 -0.82
C GLY A 175 31.41 -6.77 -0.94
N VAL A 176 30.59 -7.81 -0.81
CA VAL A 176 29.14 -7.72 -1.05
C VAL A 176 28.42 -7.26 0.21
N TYR A 177 28.84 -7.74 1.39
CA TYR A 177 28.15 -7.48 2.65
C TYR A 177 27.92 -5.99 2.94
N ALA A 178 28.96 -5.17 2.77
CA ALA A 178 28.90 -3.73 3.02
C ALA A 178 27.95 -3.00 2.04
N GLY A 179 27.75 -3.54 0.84
CA GLY A 179 26.86 -2.99 -0.18
C GLY A 179 25.41 -3.48 -0.10
N MET A 180 25.04 -4.28 0.90
CA MET A 180 23.66 -4.77 1.09
C MET A 180 22.76 -3.71 1.73
N ASP A 181 21.43 -3.84 1.63
CA ASP A 181 20.52 -2.96 2.38
C ASP A 181 20.46 -3.32 3.88
N ASP A 182 20.02 -2.37 4.71
CA ASP A 182 19.98 -2.54 6.18
C ASP A 182 19.18 -3.78 6.62
N LYS A 183 18.07 -4.06 5.91
CA LYS A 183 17.22 -5.22 6.20
C LYS A 183 17.95 -6.53 5.92
N THR A 184 18.75 -6.58 4.86
CA THR A 184 19.56 -7.76 4.50
C THR A 184 20.72 -7.93 5.48
N ARG A 185 21.46 -6.87 5.85
CA ARG A 185 22.51 -6.98 6.89
C ARG A 185 21.93 -7.48 8.22
N ALA A 186 20.78 -6.97 8.63
CA ALA A 186 20.06 -7.45 9.82
C ALA A 186 19.66 -8.93 9.70
N LEU A 187 19.18 -9.39 8.54
CA LEU A 187 18.89 -10.80 8.28
C LEU A 187 20.12 -11.70 8.46
N TYR A 188 21.29 -11.28 7.97
CA TYR A 188 22.54 -12.01 8.10
C TYR A 188 22.96 -12.12 9.56
N ARG A 189 22.96 -11.00 10.30
CA ARG A 189 23.29 -10.98 11.74
C ARG A 189 22.37 -11.92 12.53
N ARG A 190 21.06 -11.84 12.32
CA ARG A 190 20.07 -12.72 12.97
C ARG A 190 20.27 -14.19 12.63
N THR A 191 20.61 -14.49 11.38
CA THR A 191 20.83 -15.86 10.92
C THR A 191 22.07 -16.46 11.56
N CYS A 192 23.19 -15.73 11.58
CA CYS A 192 24.40 -16.13 12.27
C CYS A 192 24.16 -16.34 13.77
N ALA A 193 23.49 -15.40 14.43
CA ALA A 193 23.12 -15.52 15.85
C ALA A 193 22.24 -16.74 16.15
N ARG A 194 21.36 -17.12 15.22
CA ARG A 194 20.56 -18.35 15.33
C ARG A 194 21.41 -19.61 15.19
N ILE A 195 22.34 -19.66 14.22
CA ILE A 195 23.24 -20.80 14.05
C ILE A 195 24.09 -20.99 15.31
N ALA A 196 24.67 -19.90 15.85
CA ALA A 196 25.41 -19.93 17.11
C ALA A 196 24.57 -20.48 18.27
N GLN A 197 23.29 -20.12 18.35
CA GLN A 197 22.37 -20.67 19.34
C GLN A 197 22.13 -22.17 19.13
N ASP A 198 21.83 -22.60 17.91
CA ASP A 198 21.50 -23.99 17.58
C ASP A 198 22.70 -24.91 17.81
N GLU A 199 23.91 -24.43 17.55
CA GLU A 199 25.19 -25.14 17.76
C GLU A 199 25.77 -24.95 19.17
N SER A 200 25.14 -24.12 20.02
CA SER A 200 25.64 -23.77 21.35
C SER A 200 27.06 -23.19 21.36
N MET A 201 27.39 -22.36 20.37
CA MET A 201 28.66 -21.66 20.18
C MET A 201 28.50 -20.14 20.43
N ASP A 202 29.62 -19.42 20.58
CA ASP A 202 29.61 -17.95 20.64
C ASP A 202 29.29 -17.36 19.25
N GLU A 203 28.54 -16.24 19.22
CA GLU A 203 28.19 -15.55 17.96
C GLU A 203 29.44 -15.15 17.16
N ARG A 204 30.51 -14.77 17.86
CA ARG A 204 31.79 -14.39 17.26
C ARG A 204 32.47 -15.58 16.59
N ASP A 205 32.56 -16.71 17.28
CA ASP A 205 33.26 -17.89 16.79
C ASP A 205 32.61 -18.42 15.50
N VAL A 206 31.28 -18.42 15.44
CA VAL A 206 30.54 -18.80 14.22
C VAL A 206 30.80 -17.82 13.07
N ALA A 207 30.76 -16.52 13.34
CA ALA A 207 31.01 -15.50 12.32
C ALA A 207 32.45 -15.59 11.77
N GLU A 208 33.46 -15.73 12.63
CA GLU A 208 34.87 -15.91 12.24
C GLU A 208 35.07 -17.21 11.45
N ASN A 209 34.40 -18.29 11.83
CA ASN A 209 34.47 -19.54 11.09
C ASN A 209 33.89 -19.42 9.67
N ILE A 210 32.74 -18.76 9.53
CA ILE A 210 32.11 -18.49 8.23
C ILE A 210 33.03 -17.62 7.35
N LEU A 211 33.59 -16.56 7.92
CA LEU A 211 34.52 -15.68 7.20
C LEU A 211 35.74 -16.45 6.69
N ARG A 212 36.34 -17.31 7.53
CA ARG A 212 37.50 -18.13 7.16
C ARG A 212 37.22 -19.08 5.99
N HIS A 213 36.03 -19.68 5.94
CA HIS A 213 35.65 -20.53 4.80
C HIS A 213 35.50 -19.70 3.52
N ALA A 214 34.88 -18.51 3.62
CA ALA A 214 34.75 -17.59 2.50
C ALA A 214 36.09 -17.08 1.96
N GLU A 215 37.08 -16.85 2.82
CA GLU A 215 38.44 -16.46 2.43
C GLU A 215 39.18 -17.55 1.64
N GLN A 216 38.90 -18.82 1.94
CA GLN A 216 39.55 -19.96 1.31
C GLN A 216 38.90 -20.35 -0.03
N ALA A 217 37.69 -19.87 -0.30
CA ALA A 217 36.95 -20.19 -1.51
C ALA A 217 37.52 -19.48 -2.75
N GLN A 218 37.42 -20.13 -3.92
CA GLN A 218 37.84 -19.55 -5.20
C GLN A 218 36.67 -18.97 -6.02
N ASP A 219 35.49 -19.59 -5.92
CA ASP A 219 34.30 -19.13 -6.65
C ASP A 219 33.72 -17.85 -6.03
N LEU A 220 33.29 -16.90 -6.87
CA LEU A 220 32.80 -15.59 -6.41
C LEU A 220 31.57 -15.70 -5.48
N ARG A 221 30.70 -16.69 -5.68
CA ARG A 221 29.53 -16.93 -4.84
C ARG A 221 29.93 -17.51 -3.48
N GLU A 222 30.87 -18.44 -3.48
CA GLU A 222 31.37 -19.10 -2.27
C GLU A 222 32.27 -18.17 -1.45
N ARG A 223 32.94 -17.20 -2.09
CA ARG A 223 33.70 -16.13 -1.41
C ARG A 223 32.84 -15.14 -0.63
N HIS A 224 31.51 -15.23 -0.75
CA HIS A 224 30.60 -14.39 0.00
C HIS A 224 30.12 -15.10 1.26
N VAL A 225 30.21 -14.44 2.43
CA VAL A 225 29.78 -15.01 3.73
C VAL A 225 28.33 -15.52 3.74
N GLY A 226 27.45 -14.94 2.94
CA GLY A 226 26.05 -15.37 2.82
C GLY A 226 25.87 -16.79 2.26
N TYR A 227 26.81 -17.29 1.47
CA TYR A 227 26.75 -18.65 0.94
C TYR A 227 26.70 -19.69 2.08
N TYR A 228 27.61 -19.56 3.04
CA TYR A 228 27.67 -20.45 4.20
C TYR A 228 26.49 -20.26 5.14
N LEU A 229 25.94 -19.05 5.26
CA LEU A 229 24.77 -18.78 6.10
C LEU A 229 23.48 -19.42 5.56
N PHE A 230 23.25 -19.35 4.25
CA PHE A 230 21.96 -19.69 3.66
C PHE A 230 21.94 -20.96 2.81
N GLU A 231 23.04 -21.28 2.11
CA GLU A 231 23.12 -22.47 1.25
C GLU A 231 23.73 -23.68 1.97
N GLU A 232 24.84 -23.50 2.68
CA GLU A 232 25.57 -24.60 3.33
C GLU A 232 25.15 -24.86 4.79
N GLY A 233 24.90 -23.81 5.58
CA GLY A 233 24.76 -23.82 7.05
C GLY A 233 23.49 -24.45 7.64
N GLY A 234 22.95 -25.51 7.04
CA GLY A 234 21.92 -26.38 7.65
C GLY A 234 20.52 -25.78 7.85
N ALA A 235 20.35 -24.45 7.82
CA ALA A 235 19.06 -23.76 8.00
C ALA A 235 18.01 -24.17 6.93
N HIS A 236 18.47 -24.61 5.75
CA HIS A 236 17.62 -25.15 4.70
C HIS A 236 17.09 -26.56 4.99
N THR A 237 17.79 -27.36 5.80
CA THR A 237 17.47 -28.77 6.04
C THR A 237 16.21 -28.94 6.88
N LEU A 238 16.06 -28.18 7.96
CA LEU A 238 14.87 -28.21 8.83
C LEU A 238 13.60 -27.73 8.09
N LYS A 239 13.71 -26.70 7.26
CA LYS A 239 12.60 -26.19 6.44
C LYS A 239 12.16 -27.22 5.40
N LYS A 240 13.10 -27.90 4.74
CA LYS A 240 12.80 -29.00 3.80
C LYS A 240 12.09 -30.17 4.48
N THR A 241 12.56 -30.62 5.65
CA THR A 241 11.90 -31.70 6.40
C THR A 241 10.46 -31.32 6.76
N ARG A 242 10.24 -30.11 7.27
CA ARG A 242 8.89 -29.60 7.55
C ARG A 242 8.04 -29.51 6.29
N GLY A 243 8.63 -29.09 5.16
CA GLY A 243 7.99 -29.08 3.85
C GLY A 243 7.54 -30.46 3.41
N HIS A 244 8.39 -31.48 3.53
CA HIS A 244 8.02 -32.87 3.22
C HIS A 244 6.92 -33.39 4.13
N VAL A 245 7.01 -33.18 5.45
CA VAL A 245 5.96 -33.54 6.40
C VAL A 245 4.65 -32.85 6.05
N PHE A 246 4.68 -31.57 5.71
CA PHE A 246 3.52 -30.83 5.25
C PHE A 246 2.90 -31.48 4.01
N LEU A 247 3.69 -31.76 2.96
CA LEU A 247 3.20 -32.40 1.74
C LEU A 247 2.60 -33.78 2.04
N SER A 248 3.24 -34.60 2.88
CA SER A 248 2.71 -35.91 3.27
C SER A 248 1.38 -35.78 4.02
N LEU A 249 1.30 -34.90 5.02
CA LEU A 249 0.06 -34.66 5.78
C LEU A 249 -1.05 -34.08 4.90
N ARG A 250 -0.69 -33.25 3.91
CA ARG A 250 -1.63 -32.66 2.95
C ARG A 250 -2.39 -33.74 2.17
N PHE A 251 -1.76 -34.87 1.85
CA PHE A 251 -2.39 -36.01 1.15
C PHE A 251 -2.99 -37.04 2.10
N LEU A 252 -2.27 -37.42 3.16
CA LEU A 252 -2.66 -38.50 4.06
C LEU A 252 -3.84 -38.13 4.95
N LEU A 253 -3.93 -36.89 5.43
CA LEU A 253 -5.01 -36.47 6.33
C LEU A 253 -6.39 -36.47 5.63
N PRO A 254 -6.55 -35.92 4.41
CA PRO A 254 -7.80 -36.07 3.66
C PRO A 254 -8.12 -37.51 3.29
N LEU A 255 -7.10 -38.33 2.99
CA LEU A 255 -7.31 -39.75 2.68
C LEU A 255 -7.84 -40.51 3.91
N ALA A 256 -7.22 -40.32 5.07
CA ALA A 256 -7.67 -40.91 6.32
C ALA A 256 -9.10 -40.48 6.65
N ALA A 257 -9.41 -39.18 6.54
CA ALA A 257 -10.76 -38.66 6.75
C ALA A 257 -11.79 -39.27 5.78
N ALA A 258 -11.43 -39.39 4.49
CA ALA A 258 -12.30 -39.98 3.48
C ALA A 258 -12.53 -41.48 3.71
N VAL A 259 -11.49 -42.25 4.06
CA VAL A 259 -11.61 -43.69 4.36
C VAL A 259 -12.44 -43.91 5.63
N SER A 260 -12.17 -43.16 6.71
CA SER A 260 -12.95 -43.25 7.95
C SER A 260 -14.43 -42.93 7.72
N ALA A 261 -14.72 -41.90 6.93
CA ALA A 261 -16.09 -41.56 6.54
C ALA A 261 -16.77 -42.65 5.70
N ALA A 262 -16.05 -43.23 4.74
CA ALA A 262 -16.55 -44.31 3.91
C ALA A 262 -16.87 -45.58 4.70
N ILE A 263 -16.04 -45.92 5.70
CA ILE A 263 -16.29 -47.03 6.63
C ILE A 263 -17.53 -46.74 7.49
N TRP A 264 -17.62 -45.54 8.05
CA TRP A 264 -18.77 -45.14 8.88
C TRP A 264 -20.10 -45.16 8.11
N LEU A 265 -20.07 -44.77 6.84
CA LEU A 265 -21.24 -44.79 5.95
C LEU A 265 -21.53 -46.17 5.33
N GLY A 266 -20.67 -47.18 5.55
CA GLY A 266 -20.86 -48.53 5.02
C GLY A 266 -20.58 -48.68 3.51
N HIS A 267 -19.91 -47.73 2.87
CA HIS A 267 -19.67 -47.72 1.43
C HIS A 267 -18.21 -47.37 1.10
N TRP A 268 -17.37 -48.39 0.90
CA TRP A 268 -15.92 -48.23 0.66
C TRP A 268 -15.57 -47.30 -0.51
N TRP A 269 -16.36 -47.32 -1.59
CA TRP A 269 -16.10 -46.53 -2.79
C TRP A 269 -16.33 -45.02 -2.58
N LEU A 270 -17.08 -44.63 -1.54
CA LEU A 270 -17.26 -43.21 -1.19
C LEU A 270 -15.93 -42.55 -0.85
N ALA A 271 -14.93 -43.30 -0.37
CA ALA A 271 -13.61 -42.76 -0.05
C ALA A 271 -12.98 -42.07 -1.27
N PHE A 272 -13.13 -42.63 -2.47
CA PHE A 272 -12.61 -42.04 -3.71
C PHE A 272 -13.36 -40.76 -4.09
N LEU A 273 -14.68 -40.76 -3.88
CA LEU A 273 -15.54 -39.65 -4.27
C LEU A 273 -15.35 -38.42 -3.35
N ILE A 274 -15.25 -38.63 -2.04
CA ILE A 274 -15.15 -37.53 -1.05
C ILE A 274 -13.71 -37.07 -0.81
N TYR A 275 -12.69 -37.78 -1.30
CA TYR A 275 -11.29 -37.45 -1.09
C TYR A 275 -10.93 -36.01 -1.53
N LEU A 276 -11.29 -35.61 -2.76
CA LEU A 276 -10.99 -34.26 -3.25
C LEU A 276 -11.75 -33.15 -2.48
N PRO A 277 -13.07 -33.30 -2.20
CA PRO A 277 -13.75 -32.40 -1.28
C PRO A 277 -13.08 -32.27 0.08
N PHE A 278 -12.69 -33.39 0.72
CA PHE A 278 -11.96 -33.36 2.00
C PHE A 278 -10.61 -32.67 1.88
N PHE A 279 -9.94 -32.84 0.75
CA PHE A 279 -8.66 -32.19 0.47
C PHE A 279 -8.77 -30.67 0.47
N GLU A 280 -9.84 -30.10 -0.09
CA GLU A 280 -10.11 -28.65 -0.04
C GLU A 280 -10.60 -28.20 1.34
N ILE A 281 -11.40 -29.02 2.05
CA ILE A 281 -11.86 -28.70 3.42
C ILE A 281 -10.69 -28.58 4.39
N LEU A 282 -9.75 -29.52 4.35
CA LEU A 282 -8.62 -29.58 5.27
C LEU A 282 -7.44 -28.71 4.84
N ARG A 283 -7.41 -28.25 3.58
CA ARG A 283 -6.38 -27.36 3.03
C ARG A 283 -6.02 -26.19 3.93
N PRO A 284 -6.93 -25.25 4.24
CA PRO A 284 -6.57 -24.05 4.99
C PRO A 284 -6.02 -24.37 6.39
N ILE A 285 -6.46 -25.48 6.99
CA ILE A 285 -5.98 -25.97 8.28
C ILE A 285 -4.52 -26.44 8.15
N THR A 286 -4.24 -27.31 7.17
CA THR A 286 -2.87 -27.81 6.94
C THR A 286 -1.90 -26.69 6.57
N GLU A 287 -2.31 -25.74 5.73
CA GLU A 287 -1.50 -24.58 5.35
C GLU A 287 -1.23 -23.67 6.56
N TYR A 288 -2.24 -23.42 7.40
CA TYR A 288 -2.09 -22.63 8.62
C TYR A 288 -1.05 -23.24 9.57
N PHE A 289 -1.13 -24.55 9.85
CA PHE A 289 -0.16 -25.21 10.73
C PHE A 289 1.23 -25.33 10.09
N ALA A 290 1.31 -25.50 8.77
CA ALA A 290 2.57 -25.50 8.05
C ALA A 290 3.28 -24.14 8.12
N ALA A 291 2.53 -23.03 7.98
CA ALA A 291 3.06 -21.68 8.08
C ALA A 291 3.29 -21.21 9.53
N LYS A 292 2.59 -21.78 10.52
CA LYS A 292 2.65 -21.33 11.92
C LYS A 292 4.08 -21.40 12.49
N GLY A 293 4.65 -20.24 12.82
CA GLY A 293 6.00 -20.15 13.37
C GLY A 293 7.12 -20.33 12.33
N VAL A 294 6.79 -20.27 11.03
CA VAL A 294 7.77 -20.06 9.96
C VAL A 294 7.83 -18.57 9.69
N GLU A 295 9.02 -18.00 9.76
CA GLU A 295 9.23 -16.60 9.36
C GLU A 295 9.25 -16.49 7.83
N PRO A 296 8.51 -15.52 7.24
CA PRO A 296 8.55 -15.25 5.82
C PRO A 296 9.99 -15.02 5.35
N ASN A 297 10.36 -15.64 4.23
CA ASN A 297 11.68 -15.51 3.67
C ASN A 297 11.86 -14.11 3.05
N LEU A 298 12.82 -13.34 3.57
CA LEU A 298 13.24 -12.08 2.98
C LEU A 298 14.37 -12.36 1.98
N LEU A 299 14.18 -12.00 0.72
CA LEU A 299 15.23 -12.11 -0.30
C LEU A 299 16.34 -11.10 -0.01
N PRO A 300 17.61 -11.56 0.13
CA PRO A 300 18.75 -10.66 0.25
C PRO A 300 18.84 -9.69 -0.93
N ARG A 301 19.20 -8.43 -0.70
CA ARG A 301 19.34 -7.42 -1.76
C ARG A 301 20.44 -6.41 -1.49
N MET A 302 20.97 -5.86 -2.58
CA MET A 302 21.94 -4.76 -2.56
C MET A 302 21.26 -3.43 -2.21
N ASP A 303 21.99 -2.48 -1.64
CA ASP A 303 21.56 -1.09 -1.55
C ASP A 303 21.99 -0.33 -2.82
N ILE A 304 21.02 -0.09 -3.71
CA ILE A 304 21.22 0.72 -4.92
C ILE A 304 20.45 2.05 -4.82
N GLY A 305 19.94 2.39 -3.63
CA GLY A 305 18.97 3.47 -3.45
C GLY A 305 17.75 3.31 -4.37
N ASP A 306 17.38 4.39 -5.03
CA ASP A 306 16.24 4.42 -5.97
C ASP A 306 16.68 4.34 -7.45
N SER A 307 17.99 4.23 -7.74
CA SER A 307 18.54 4.32 -9.09
C SER A 307 19.10 2.98 -9.57
N ILE A 308 18.65 2.52 -10.74
CA ILE A 308 19.16 1.28 -11.34
C ILE A 308 20.56 1.53 -11.95
N PRO A 309 21.60 0.76 -11.55
CA PRO A 309 22.97 0.97 -12.04
C PRO A 309 23.15 0.45 -13.48
N ALA A 310 24.19 0.94 -14.15
CA ALA A 310 24.46 0.60 -15.55
C ALA A 310 24.79 -0.88 -15.80
N CYS A 311 25.30 -1.60 -14.79
CA CYS A 311 25.50 -3.06 -14.86
C CYS A 311 24.20 -3.88 -14.81
N ALA A 312 23.06 -3.20 -14.65
CA ALA A 312 21.73 -3.77 -14.46
C ALA A 312 20.68 -3.14 -15.39
N LYS A 313 21.08 -2.71 -16.60
CA LYS A 313 20.16 -2.15 -17.60
C LYS A 313 18.88 -2.96 -17.69
N THR A 314 17.75 -2.30 -17.42
CA THR A 314 16.45 -2.97 -17.23
C THR A 314 15.41 -2.42 -18.18
N ILE A 315 14.54 -3.29 -18.70
CA ILE A 315 13.40 -2.88 -19.52
C ILE A 315 12.11 -3.33 -18.88
N ALA A 316 11.24 -2.38 -18.55
CA ALA A 316 9.87 -2.66 -18.16
C ALA A 316 9.01 -2.89 -19.42
N VAL A 317 8.63 -4.15 -19.67
CA VAL A 317 7.93 -4.57 -20.88
C VAL A 317 6.44 -4.71 -20.58
N ILE A 318 5.63 -3.89 -21.23
CA ILE A 318 4.17 -3.97 -21.20
C ILE A 318 3.73 -4.79 -22.42
N SER A 319 3.29 -6.03 -22.17
CA SER A 319 2.71 -6.88 -23.21
C SER A 319 1.24 -6.51 -23.42
N ALA A 320 0.89 -6.07 -24.64
CA ALA A 320 -0.47 -5.64 -24.96
C ALA A 320 -0.90 -6.09 -26.36
N LEU A 321 -2.22 -6.17 -26.58
CA LEU A 321 -2.75 -6.09 -27.95
C LEU A 321 -2.75 -4.62 -28.37
N ILE A 322 -2.44 -4.36 -29.65
CA ILE A 322 -2.43 -3.00 -30.17
C ILE A 322 -3.81 -2.32 -29.94
N PRO A 323 -3.84 -1.14 -29.30
CA PRO A 323 -5.07 -0.39 -29.13
C PRO A 323 -5.56 0.14 -30.49
N SER A 324 -6.84 0.48 -30.56
CA SER A 324 -7.36 1.27 -31.68
C SER A 324 -6.82 2.70 -31.63
N ALA A 325 -6.79 3.38 -32.77
CA ALA A 325 -6.20 4.72 -32.90
C ALA A 325 -6.79 5.74 -31.91
N ASP A 326 -8.09 5.67 -31.59
CA ASP A 326 -8.79 6.52 -30.61
C ASP A 326 -8.28 6.36 -29.17
N ARG A 327 -7.55 5.28 -28.88
CA ARG A 327 -7.08 4.95 -27.52
C ARG A 327 -5.56 5.01 -27.37
N ALA A 328 -4.84 5.44 -28.40
CA ALA A 328 -3.39 5.56 -28.35
C ALA A 328 -2.95 6.54 -27.24
N GLU A 329 -3.64 7.67 -27.09
CA GLU A 329 -3.33 8.69 -26.06
C GLU A 329 -3.45 8.15 -24.63
N LYS A 330 -4.50 7.36 -24.33
CA LYS A 330 -4.65 6.70 -23.03
C LYS A 330 -3.51 5.73 -22.70
N MET A 331 -2.92 5.11 -23.73
CA MET A 331 -1.73 4.29 -23.52
C MET A 331 -0.51 5.17 -23.21
N GLY A 332 -0.39 6.34 -23.84
CA GLY A 332 0.61 7.35 -23.53
C GLY A 332 0.54 7.80 -22.06
N GLU A 333 -0.65 8.15 -21.57
CA GLU A 333 -0.88 8.49 -20.15
C GLU A 333 -0.40 7.37 -19.21
N LYS A 334 -0.73 6.12 -19.54
CA LYS A 334 -0.29 4.96 -18.75
C LYS A 334 1.24 4.81 -18.75
N LEU A 335 1.89 4.97 -19.90
CA LEU A 335 3.35 4.91 -20.01
C LEU A 335 4.02 6.01 -19.18
N THR A 336 3.52 7.24 -19.25
CA THR A 336 3.99 8.37 -18.43
C THR A 336 3.85 8.06 -16.94
N GLN A 337 2.71 7.51 -16.50
CA GLN A 337 2.52 7.13 -15.09
C GLN A 337 3.51 6.06 -14.62
N LEU A 338 3.85 5.08 -15.47
CA LEU A 338 4.84 4.05 -15.15
C LEU A 338 6.24 4.65 -15.02
N LEU A 339 6.61 5.55 -15.94
CA LEU A 339 7.88 6.29 -15.90
C LEU A 339 8.00 7.09 -14.60
N LEU A 340 7.05 7.98 -14.30
CA LEU A 340 7.12 8.84 -13.10
C LEU A 340 7.28 8.03 -11.80
N LYS A 341 6.70 6.82 -11.74
CA LYS A 341 6.84 5.91 -10.59
C LYS A 341 8.22 5.21 -10.51
N ASN A 342 8.95 5.00 -11.61
CA ASN A 342 10.16 4.16 -11.67
C ASN A 342 11.21 4.60 -12.73
N HIS A 343 11.59 5.88 -12.84
CA HIS A 343 12.44 6.40 -13.95
C HIS A 343 13.95 6.54 -13.65
N HIS A 344 14.38 6.38 -12.40
CA HIS A 344 15.78 6.65 -12.03
C HIS A 344 16.73 5.53 -12.44
N GLY A 345 17.88 5.95 -12.97
CA GLY A 345 18.92 5.06 -13.47
C GLY A 345 18.60 4.47 -14.84
N ASP A 346 19.23 3.33 -15.12
CA ASP A 346 19.20 2.65 -16.41
C ASP A 346 17.97 1.74 -16.55
N ILE A 347 16.81 2.38 -16.67
CA ILE A 347 15.53 1.74 -16.99
C ILE A 347 14.80 2.44 -18.13
N LYS A 348 14.22 1.63 -19.02
CA LYS A 348 13.33 2.08 -20.12
C LYS A 348 12.03 1.30 -20.14
N PHE A 349 10.99 1.88 -20.75
CA PHE A 349 9.65 1.30 -20.83
C PHE A 349 9.33 0.88 -22.26
N CYS A 350 9.15 -0.42 -22.48
CA CYS A 350 8.87 -0.99 -23.78
C CYS A 350 7.41 -1.43 -23.88
N LEU A 351 6.69 -0.87 -24.85
CA LEU A 351 5.39 -1.35 -25.27
C LEU A 351 5.57 -2.43 -26.34
N LEU A 352 5.35 -3.69 -25.96
CA LEU A 352 5.46 -4.85 -26.84
C LEU A 352 4.06 -5.27 -27.30
N CYS A 353 3.74 -4.99 -28.55
CA CYS A 353 2.39 -5.10 -29.10
C CYS A 353 2.25 -6.23 -30.11
N ASP A 354 1.24 -7.06 -29.90
CA ASP A 354 0.72 -7.97 -30.93
C ASP A 354 -0.48 -7.33 -31.65
N LEU A 355 -0.59 -7.57 -32.95
CA LEU A 355 -1.82 -7.26 -33.69
C LEU A 355 -2.96 -8.20 -33.26
N LYS A 356 -4.19 -7.68 -33.22
CA LYS A 356 -5.38 -8.49 -32.93
C LYS A 356 -5.51 -9.66 -33.91
N GLN A 357 -5.92 -10.83 -33.44
CA GLN A 357 -6.11 -12.03 -34.27
C GLN A 357 -7.04 -11.76 -35.47
N ALA A 358 -6.68 -12.31 -36.63
CA ALA A 358 -7.39 -12.12 -37.89
C ALA A 358 -7.35 -13.39 -38.78
N SER A 359 -8.20 -13.44 -39.80
CA SER A 359 -8.17 -14.47 -40.85
C SER A 359 -7.09 -14.23 -41.91
N SER A 360 -6.49 -13.04 -41.93
CA SER A 360 -5.44 -12.62 -42.87
C SER A 360 -4.20 -12.09 -42.13
N PRO A 361 -3.01 -12.13 -42.76
CA PRO A 361 -1.79 -11.59 -42.14
C PRO A 361 -1.85 -10.07 -41.91
N LYS A 362 -2.58 -9.34 -42.77
CA LYS A 362 -2.73 -7.88 -42.72
C LYS A 362 -4.19 -7.48 -42.82
N LYS A 363 -4.57 -6.40 -42.12
CA LYS A 363 -5.84 -5.69 -42.24
C LYS A 363 -5.62 -4.20 -42.55
N PRO A 364 -6.57 -3.52 -43.20
CA PRO A 364 -6.46 -2.09 -43.50
C PRO A 364 -6.29 -1.20 -42.26
N GLU A 365 -6.96 -1.55 -41.16
CA GLU A 365 -6.97 -0.81 -39.89
C GLU A 365 -5.65 -0.87 -39.10
N ASP A 366 -4.77 -1.84 -39.40
CA ASP A 366 -3.52 -2.06 -38.66
C ASP A 366 -2.58 -0.85 -38.79
N GLY A 367 -2.43 -0.31 -40.01
CA GLY A 367 -1.51 0.77 -40.29
C GLY A 367 -1.86 2.06 -39.55
N ALA A 368 -3.15 2.37 -39.41
CA ALA A 368 -3.60 3.54 -38.65
C ALA A 368 -3.27 3.41 -37.17
N SER A 369 -3.50 2.23 -36.58
CA SER A 369 -3.23 1.97 -35.16
C SER A 369 -1.73 2.00 -34.84
N VAL A 370 -0.90 1.41 -35.71
CA VAL A 370 0.58 1.44 -35.57
C VAL A 370 1.12 2.86 -35.67
N ARG A 371 0.64 3.66 -36.64
CA ARG A 371 1.05 5.08 -36.78
C ARG A 371 0.63 5.92 -35.59
N ALA A 372 -0.60 5.76 -35.10
CA ALA A 372 -1.09 6.50 -33.94
C ALA A 372 -0.22 6.24 -32.70
N LEU A 373 0.06 4.98 -32.41
CA LEU A 373 0.88 4.60 -31.27
C LEU A 373 2.35 5.03 -31.41
N THR A 374 2.89 4.97 -32.64
CA THR A 374 4.23 5.48 -32.95
C THR A 374 4.34 6.96 -32.61
N ARG A 375 3.38 7.79 -33.04
CA ARG A 375 3.37 9.23 -32.75
C ARG A 375 3.35 9.52 -31.25
N VAL A 376 2.56 8.76 -30.48
CA VAL A 376 2.50 8.91 -29.02
C VAL A 376 3.88 8.62 -28.41
N VAL A 377 4.53 7.52 -28.80
CA VAL A 377 5.85 7.16 -28.26
C VAL A 377 6.95 8.14 -28.70
N GLU A 378 6.94 8.61 -29.94
CA GLU A 378 7.87 9.64 -30.43
C GLU A 378 7.69 10.96 -29.67
N LYS A 379 6.44 11.40 -29.45
CA LYS A 379 6.13 12.58 -28.62
C LYS A 379 6.63 12.43 -27.19
N LEU A 380 6.41 11.26 -26.58
CA LEU A 380 6.91 10.98 -25.24
C LEU A 380 8.44 10.98 -25.18
N ASN A 381 9.12 10.41 -26.19
CA ASN A 381 10.58 10.40 -26.24
C ASN A 381 11.20 11.78 -26.44
N GLN A 382 10.48 12.71 -27.08
CA GLN A 382 10.89 14.13 -27.14
C GLN A 382 10.82 14.79 -25.77
N SER A 383 9.81 14.45 -24.95
CA SER A 383 9.63 15.02 -23.60
C SER A 383 10.47 14.36 -22.51
N TYR A 384 10.86 13.09 -22.68
CA TYR A 384 11.46 12.26 -21.64
C TYR A 384 12.73 11.55 -22.11
N ASP A 385 13.53 12.18 -22.96
CA ASP A 385 14.88 11.73 -23.37
C ASP A 385 14.97 10.22 -23.72
N ASN A 386 14.18 9.80 -24.71
CA ASN A 386 14.21 8.43 -25.25
C ASN A 386 14.02 7.29 -24.22
N LYS A 387 13.21 7.52 -23.17
CA LYS A 387 12.85 6.50 -22.15
C LYS A 387 11.83 5.45 -22.62
N PHE A 388 11.22 5.61 -23.78
CA PHE A 388 10.16 4.73 -24.28
C PHE A 388 10.56 3.98 -25.56
N LEU A 389 10.12 2.73 -25.64
CA LEU A 389 10.33 1.80 -26.74
C LEU A 389 8.99 1.28 -27.25
N LEU A 390 8.85 1.11 -28.57
CA LEU A 390 7.70 0.48 -29.19
C LEU A 390 8.16 -0.62 -30.13
N LEU A 391 7.70 -1.84 -29.87
CA LEU A 391 7.92 -3.01 -30.70
C LEU A 391 6.56 -3.59 -31.11
N VAL A 392 6.27 -3.58 -32.41
CA VAL A 392 5.03 -4.16 -32.95
C VAL A 392 5.36 -5.43 -33.72
N ARG A 393 4.79 -6.55 -33.29
CA ARG A 393 5.02 -7.86 -33.90
C ARG A 393 4.04 -8.12 -35.06
N PRO A 394 4.49 -8.78 -36.14
CA PRO A 394 3.61 -9.19 -37.23
C PRO A 394 2.69 -10.34 -36.79
N ARG A 395 1.58 -10.53 -37.51
CA ARG A 395 0.84 -11.79 -37.40
C ARG A 395 1.58 -12.89 -38.15
N VAL A 396 1.70 -14.05 -37.53
CA VAL A 396 2.12 -15.31 -38.16
C VAL A 396 0.93 -16.26 -38.22
N LYS A 397 0.95 -17.18 -39.20
CA LYS A 397 -0.07 -18.22 -39.29
C LYS A 397 0.12 -19.20 -38.13
N ILE A 398 -0.92 -19.39 -37.32
CA ILE A 398 -0.96 -20.37 -36.24
C ILE A 398 -1.77 -21.56 -36.74
N GLU A 399 -1.10 -22.67 -37.02
CA GLU A 399 -1.72 -23.85 -37.66
C GLU A 399 -2.81 -24.45 -36.79
N THR A 400 -2.58 -24.54 -35.48
CA THR A 400 -3.54 -25.07 -34.52
C THR A 400 -4.81 -24.22 -34.46
N GLN A 401 -4.75 -22.91 -34.70
CA GLN A 401 -5.92 -22.02 -34.65
C GLN A 401 -6.54 -21.73 -36.02
N ASN A 402 -5.87 -22.11 -37.12
CA ASN A 402 -6.22 -21.71 -38.48
C ASN A 402 -6.48 -20.19 -38.59
N ALA A 403 -5.63 -19.39 -37.94
CA ALA A 403 -5.75 -17.95 -37.85
C ALA A 403 -4.38 -17.27 -37.79
N TYR A 404 -4.34 -15.98 -38.08
CA TYR A 404 -3.14 -15.14 -38.00
C TYR A 404 -3.13 -14.36 -36.69
N ALA A 405 -2.09 -14.52 -35.87
CA ALA A 405 -1.88 -13.78 -34.62
C ALA A 405 -0.38 -13.68 -34.28
N GLY A 406 -0.02 -13.00 -33.18
CA GLY A 406 1.37 -12.96 -32.71
C GLY A 406 1.89 -14.35 -32.37
N TYR A 407 3.12 -14.67 -32.79
CA TYR A 407 3.77 -15.97 -32.57
C TYR A 407 3.75 -16.32 -31.07
N GLU A 408 3.19 -17.46 -30.68
CA GLU A 408 3.15 -17.91 -29.27
C GLU A 408 2.63 -16.88 -28.24
N ARG A 409 1.90 -15.85 -28.69
CA ARG A 409 1.35 -14.76 -27.87
C ARG A 409 2.35 -14.17 -26.88
N LYS A 410 1.98 -14.05 -25.59
CA LYS A 410 2.78 -13.44 -24.51
C LYS A 410 4.11 -14.18 -24.30
N ARG A 411 4.09 -15.53 -24.30
CA ARG A 411 5.32 -16.35 -24.22
C ARG A 411 6.26 -16.02 -25.38
N GLY A 412 5.75 -16.07 -26.60
CA GLY A 412 6.53 -15.74 -27.79
C GLY A 412 6.92 -14.28 -27.88
N ALA A 413 6.16 -13.36 -27.27
CA ALA A 413 6.49 -11.94 -27.22
C ALA A 413 7.78 -11.75 -26.41
N ILE A 414 7.82 -12.26 -25.18
CA ILE A 414 9.01 -12.19 -24.33
C ILE A 414 10.16 -13.00 -24.93
N GLY A 415 9.90 -14.19 -25.48
CA GLY A 415 10.91 -15.01 -26.15
C GLY A 415 11.57 -14.31 -27.34
N GLN A 416 10.77 -13.77 -28.26
CA GLN A 416 11.29 -13.01 -29.40
C GLN A 416 11.99 -11.70 -28.99
N LEU A 417 11.54 -11.07 -27.91
CA LEU A 417 12.24 -9.93 -27.35
C LEU A 417 13.62 -10.34 -26.83
N VAL A 418 13.71 -11.40 -26.04
CA VAL A 418 14.99 -11.92 -25.53
C VAL A 418 15.92 -12.33 -26.66
N GLN A 419 15.42 -13.04 -27.68
CA GLN A 419 16.19 -13.37 -28.88
C GLN A 419 16.74 -12.12 -29.58
N PHE A 420 15.91 -11.07 -29.72
CA PHE A 420 16.35 -9.80 -30.30
C PHE A 420 17.44 -9.12 -29.46
N ILE A 421 17.33 -9.14 -28.12
CA ILE A 421 18.35 -8.61 -27.21
C ILE A 421 19.67 -9.38 -27.39
N LYS A 422 19.60 -10.71 -27.56
CA LYS A 422 20.77 -11.57 -27.81
C LYS A 422 21.33 -11.50 -29.24
N GLY A 423 20.79 -10.64 -30.09
CA GLY A 423 21.34 -10.36 -31.42
C GLY A 423 20.75 -11.21 -32.56
N GLU A 424 19.70 -11.99 -32.31
CA GLU A 424 19.02 -12.73 -33.38
C GLU A 424 18.17 -11.80 -34.25
N ASP A 425 18.04 -12.13 -35.54
CA ASP A 425 17.24 -11.35 -36.49
C ASP A 425 15.73 -11.64 -36.35
N ILE A 426 15.09 -10.87 -35.46
CA ILE A 426 13.64 -10.94 -35.22
C ILE A 426 12.92 -9.84 -36.00
N ARG A 427 11.94 -10.27 -36.81
CA ARG A 427 11.11 -9.36 -37.61
C ARG A 427 10.03 -8.66 -36.78
N PHE A 428 10.14 -7.34 -36.66
CA PHE A 428 9.09 -6.44 -36.14
C PHE A 428 8.49 -5.59 -37.28
N LEU A 429 7.19 -5.32 -37.22
CA LEU A 429 6.50 -4.38 -38.13
C LEU A 429 6.94 -2.93 -37.89
N LYS A 430 7.20 -2.59 -36.63
CA LYS A 430 7.68 -1.27 -36.22
C LYS A 430 8.59 -1.43 -35.01
N LYS A 431 9.71 -0.70 -35.06
CA LYS A 431 10.67 -0.49 -33.98
C LYS A 431 10.80 1.03 -33.81
N CYS A 432 10.74 1.53 -32.58
CA CYS A 432 10.86 2.95 -32.25
C CYS A 432 11.43 3.08 -30.84
N GLY A 433 12.25 4.12 -30.61
CA GLY A 433 13.01 4.31 -29.37
C GLY A 433 14.47 3.85 -29.49
N ASP A 434 15.19 3.84 -28.37
CA ASP A 434 16.61 3.50 -28.28
C ASP A 434 16.85 1.97 -28.26
N LEU A 435 17.13 1.43 -29.45
CA LEU A 435 17.33 -0.01 -29.64
C LEU A 435 18.69 -0.52 -29.13
N ASP A 436 19.66 0.37 -28.91
CA ASP A 436 20.99 -0.04 -28.44
C ASP A 436 20.93 -0.31 -26.94
N PHE A 437 20.24 0.55 -26.18
CA PHE A 437 19.88 0.23 -24.79
C PHE A 437 19.12 -1.09 -24.68
N LEU A 438 18.22 -1.36 -25.65
CA LEU A 438 17.47 -2.62 -25.68
C LEU A 438 18.39 -3.84 -25.80
N ARG A 439 19.41 -3.80 -26.68
CA ARG A 439 20.36 -4.91 -26.87
C ARG A 439 21.29 -5.16 -25.68
N GLU A 440 21.52 -4.15 -24.86
CA GLU A 440 22.39 -4.24 -23.68
C GLU A 440 21.62 -4.55 -22.39
N ALA A 441 20.31 -4.75 -22.47
CA ALA A 441 19.48 -5.00 -21.29
C ALA A 441 19.81 -6.36 -20.65
N ARG A 442 20.09 -6.33 -19.35
CA ARG A 442 20.33 -7.51 -18.52
C ARG A 442 19.04 -8.09 -17.96
N TYR A 443 18.06 -7.23 -17.66
CA TYR A 443 16.80 -7.63 -17.04
C TYR A 443 15.57 -7.13 -17.79
N ILE A 444 14.51 -7.94 -17.74
CA ILE A 444 13.16 -7.57 -18.21
C ILE A 444 12.20 -7.60 -17.03
N ILE A 445 11.44 -6.53 -16.81
CA ILE A 445 10.27 -6.54 -15.92
C ILE A 445 9.04 -6.80 -16.79
N ALA A 446 8.48 -8.01 -16.72
CA ALA A 446 7.28 -8.38 -17.47
C ALA A 446 6.02 -7.85 -16.77
N LEU A 447 5.23 -7.06 -17.50
CA LEU A 447 3.98 -6.45 -17.03
C LEU A 447 2.83 -6.76 -18.00
N ASP A 448 1.63 -6.98 -17.45
CA ASP A 448 0.40 -7.01 -18.26
C ASP A 448 -0.13 -5.60 -18.52
N SER A 449 -0.98 -5.47 -19.53
CA SER A 449 -1.62 -4.21 -19.91
C SER A 449 -2.50 -3.58 -18.81
N ASP A 450 -2.90 -4.33 -17.78
CA ASP A 450 -3.68 -3.86 -16.62
C ASP A 450 -2.88 -3.85 -15.30
N THR A 451 -1.61 -4.23 -15.34
CA THR A 451 -0.71 -4.15 -14.18
C THR A 451 -0.24 -2.71 -13.97
N GLU A 452 -0.18 -2.30 -12.72
CA GLU A 452 0.50 -1.08 -12.28
C GLU A 452 1.75 -1.44 -11.46
N LEU A 453 2.88 -0.89 -11.89
CA LEU A 453 4.14 -0.95 -11.15
C LEU A 453 4.14 0.18 -10.12
N LEU A 454 4.18 -0.16 -8.83
CA LEU A 454 4.20 0.84 -7.76
C LEU A 454 5.55 1.57 -7.71
N MET A 455 5.57 2.69 -6.99
CA MET A 455 6.77 3.51 -6.80
C MET A 455 7.93 2.69 -6.22
N ASN A 456 9.08 2.74 -6.88
CA ASN A 456 10.34 2.04 -6.54
C ASN A 456 10.25 0.51 -6.54
N ALA A 457 9.22 -0.06 -7.16
CA ALA A 457 9.12 -1.51 -7.29
C ALA A 457 10.19 -2.05 -8.27
N ALA A 458 10.54 -1.30 -9.32
CA ALA A 458 11.57 -1.70 -10.27
C ALA A 458 12.96 -1.81 -9.62
N SER A 459 13.40 -0.73 -8.96
CA SER A 459 14.72 -0.69 -8.31
C SER A 459 14.81 -1.76 -7.22
N GLY A 460 13.76 -1.95 -6.41
CA GLY A 460 13.77 -2.99 -5.39
C GLY A 460 13.84 -4.44 -5.94
N LEU A 461 13.21 -4.73 -7.10
CA LEU A 461 13.36 -6.02 -7.77
C LEU A 461 14.79 -6.24 -8.30
N VAL A 462 15.35 -5.21 -8.93
CA VAL A 462 16.73 -5.23 -9.47
C VAL A 462 17.76 -5.37 -8.34
N ALA A 463 17.56 -4.65 -7.24
CA ALA A 463 18.40 -4.74 -6.04
C ALA A 463 18.52 -6.17 -5.51
N ALA A 464 17.41 -6.93 -5.53
CA ALA A 464 17.41 -8.34 -5.16
C ALA A 464 18.17 -9.20 -6.20
N ALA A 465 17.95 -8.98 -7.50
CA ALA A 465 18.61 -9.75 -8.55
C ALA A 465 20.12 -9.54 -8.63
N LEU A 466 20.60 -8.36 -8.24
CA LEU A 466 22.03 -8.04 -8.16
C LEU A 466 22.75 -8.78 -7.03
N HIS A 467 22.04 -9.27 -6.03
CA HIS A 467 22.65 -9.99 -4.92
C HIS A 467 23.18 -11.36 -5.40
N PRO A 468 24.44 -11.75 -5.07
CA PRO A 468 25.06 -12.99 -5.58
C PRO A 468 24.25 -14.27 -5.31
N LEU A 469 23.65 -14.38 -4.13
CA LEU A 469 22.80 -15.54 -3.78
C LEU A 469 21.55 -15.67 -4.67
N ASN A 470 21.10 -14.58 -5.28
CA ASN A 470 19.96 -14.59 -6.19
C ASN A 470 20.35 -14.72 -7.66
N THR A 471 21.63 -14.54 -8.00
CA THR A 471 22.11 -14.64 -9.37
C THR A 471 21.91 -16.08 -9.89
N PRO A 472 21.24 -16.27 -11.04
CA PRO A 472 20.91 -17.59 -11.55
C PRO A 472 22.15 -18.34 -12.07
N GLU A 473 22.28 -19.60 -11.66
CA GLU A 473 23.25 -20.54 -12.19
C GLU A 473 22.50 -21.61 -12.99
N VAL A 474 22.71 -21.63 -14.31
CA VAL A 474 22.04 -22.56 -15.23
C VAL A 474 22.86 -23.85 -15.36
N ASP A 475 22.20 -25.00 -15.15
CA ASP A 475 22.76 -26.30 -15.48
C ASP A 475 22.62 -26.55 -16.99
N GLU A 476 23.73 -26.39 -17.71
CA GLU A 476 23.82 -26.53 -19.18
C GLU A 476 23.37 -27.91 -19.69
N LYS A 477 23.39 -28.97 -18.87
CA LYS A 477 22.92 -30.30 -19.30
C LYS A 477 21.39 -30.39 -19.31
N THR A 478 20.75 -29.81 -18.31
CA THR A 478 19.31 -29.91 -18.11
C THR A 478 18.54 -28.70 -18.62
N GLY A 479 19.21 -27.56 -18.83
CA GLY A 479 18.61 -26.30 -19.26
C GLY A 479 17.67 -25.70 -18.20
N VAL A 480 18.02 -25.83 -16.92
CA VAL A 480 17.26 -25.26 -15.80
C VAL A 480 18.17 -24.56 -14.81
N VAL A 481 17.63 -23.59 -14.08
CA VAL A 481 18.33 -22.86 -13.03
C VAL A 481 18.46 -23.74 -11.78
N LYS A 482 19.69 -24.08 -11.42
CA LYS A 482 20.02 -24.93 -10.27
C LYS A 482 20.15 -24.12 -8.97
N ARG A 483 20.86 -23.00 -9.02
CA ARG A 483 21.08 -22.06 -7.89
C ARG A 483 20.64 -20.65 -8.27
N GLY A 484 20.33 -19.82 -7.27
CA GLY A 484 19.74 -18.51 -7.48
C GLY A 484 18.36 -18.56 -8.16
N TYR A 485 18.00 -17.46 -8.83
CA TYR A 485 16.67 -17.25 -9.38
C TYR A 485 16.74 -16.52 -10.72
N GLY A 486 16.21 -17.13 -11.77
CA GLY A 486 16.04 -16.48 -13.08
C GLY A 486 14.79 -15.60 -13.14
N ILE A 487 13.88 -15.74 -12.17
CA ILE A 487 12.68 -14.92 -12.02
C ILE A 487 12.52 -14.47 -10.57
N ILE A 488 12.26 -13.18 -10.36
CA ILE A 488 11.83 -12.61 -9.08
C ILE A 488 10.42 -12.01 -9.26
N THR A 489 9.42 -12.63 -8.63
CA THR A 489 8.04 -12.14 -8.67
C THR A 489 7.72 -11.29 -7.44
N PRO A 490 7.16 -10.08 -7.62
CA PRO A 490 6.61 -9.31 -6.51
C PRO A 490 5.29 -9.89 -6.03
N ARG A 491 4.80 -9.40 -4.88
CA ARG A 491 3.43 -9.61 -4.45
C ARG A 491 2.45 -8.94 -5.41
N VAL A 492 1.41 -9.66 -5.82
CA VAL A 492 0.34 -9.11 -6.68
C VAL A 492 -0.87 -8.74 -5.83
N GLY A 493 -1.10 -7.45 -5.65
CA GLY A 493 -2.29 -6.87 -5.03
C GLY A 493 -3.40 -6.57 -6.04
N THR A 494 -4.58 -6.18 -5.54
CA THR A 494 -5.67 -5.70 -6.39
C THR A 494 -5.77 -4.18 -6.34
N ASN A 495 -5.88 -3.55 -7.51
CA ASN A 495 -6.11 -2.11 -7.63
C ASN A 495 -7.45 -1.72 -6.98
N LEU A 496 -7.42 -0.71 -6.10
CA LEU A 496 -8.56 -0.17 -5.38
C LEU A 496 -9.76 0.15 -6.29
N LYS A 497 -9.52 0.81 -7.44
CA LYS A 497 -10.60 1.18 -8.38
C LYS A 497 -11.32 -0.05 -8.93
N SER A 498 -10.58 -1.14 -9.18
CA SER A 498 -11.16 -2.39 -9.70
C SER A 498 -11.86 -3.20 -8.60
N ALA A 499 -11.30 -3.21 -7.38
CA ALA A 499 -11.88 -3.90 -6.23
C ALA A 499 -13.26 -3.33 -5.87
N GLY A 500 -13.40 -2.01 -5.84
CA GLY A 500 -14.65 -1.33 -5.47
C GLY A 500 -15.75 -1.28 -6.54
N ARG A 501 -15.47 -1.74 -7.77
CA ARG A 501 -16.34 -1.51 -8.96
C ARG A 501 -17.74 -2.11 -8.84
N THR A 502 -17.87 -3.31 -8.29
CA THR A 502 -19.14 -3.99 -8.05
C THR A 502 -19.16 -4.64 -6.66
N VAL A 503 -20.33 -5.13 -6.23
CA VAL A 503 -20.40 -5.94 -5.00
C VAL A 503 -19.61 -7.25 -5.17
N PHE A 504 -19.67 -7.85 -6.35
CA PHE A 504 -18.91 -9.06 -6.68
C PHE A 504 -17.39 -8.84 -6.55
N SER A 505 -16.84 -7.81 -7.21
CA SER A 505 -15.39 -7.55 -7.16
C SER A 505 -14.94 -7.23 -5.73
N ARG A 506 -15.77 -6.53 -4.94
CA ARG A 506 -15.45 -6.22 -3.53
C ARG A 506 -15.41 -7.46 -2.66
N ILE A 507 -16.36 -8.38 -2.81
CA ILE A 507 -16.37 -9.65 -2.07
C ILE A 507 -15.16 -10.51 -2.48
N MET A 508 -14.80 -10.52 -3.76
CA MET A 508 -13.75 -11.38 -4.30
C MET A 508 -12.33 -10.82 -4.10
N ALA A 509 -12.13 -9.51 -4.18
CA ALA A 509 -10.84 -8.83 -4.01
C ALA A 509 -10.59 -8.32 -2.59
N GLY A 510 -11.62 -8.23 -1.74
CA GLY A 510 -11.56 -7.54 -0.46
C GLY A 510 -11.50 -6.02 -0.63
N ALA A 511 -10.84 -5.34 0.32
CA ALA A 511 -10.79 -3.88 0.36
C ALA A 511 -9.97 -3.24 -0.79
N GLY A 512 -9.05 -3.99 -1.44
CA GLY A 512 -8.15 -3.46 -2.48
C GLY A 512 -7.23 -2.35 -1.95
N GLY A 513 -6.11 -2.08 -2.63
CA GLY A 513 -5.23 -0.93 -2.32
C GLY A 513 -4.63 -0.86 -0.91
N ILE A 514 -4.83 -1.85 -0.04
CA ILE A 514 -4.14 -1.98 1.25
C ILE A 514 -2.72 -2.44 0.95
N THR A 515 -1.84 -1.45 0.86
CA THR A 515 -0.41 -1.61 0.68
C THR A 515 0.19 -2.24 1.93
N ALA A 516 1.02 -3.25 1.73
CA ALA A 516 1.65 -4.01 2.80
C ALA A 516 2.85 -3.26 3.41
N TYR A 517 2.66 -2.00 3.82
CA TYR A 517 3.77 -1.13 4.24
C TYR A 517 4.64 -1.74 5.35
N ASP A 518 4.11 -2.66 6.17
CA ASP A 518 4.83 -3.26 7.30
C ASP A 518 4.61 -4.77 7.49
N THR A 519 3.91 -5.46 6.58
CA THR A 519 3.61 -6.88 6.78
C THR A 519 4.23 -7.73 5.68
N LEU A 520 5.34 -8.39 6.00
CA LEU A 520 5.87 -9.48 5.19
C LEU A 520 4.76 -10.52 4.98
N ALA A 521 4.38 -10.73 3.73
CA ALA A 521 3.49 -11.82 3.36
C ALA A 521 4.32 -13.10 3.23
N GLY A 522 3.94 -14.17 3.92
CA GLY A 522 4.53 -15.48 3.70
C GLY A 522 4.05 -16.07 2.37
N ASP A 523 4.96 -16.72 1.65
CA ASP A 523 4.63 -17.61 0.55
C ASP A 523 5.05 -19.02 0.94
N LEU A 524 4.08 -19.92 1.10
CA LEU A 524 4.32 -21.24 1.69
C LEU A 524 5.38 -22.03 0.92
N TYR A 525 5.43 -21.88 -0.40
CA TYR A 525 6.42 -22.57 -1.24
C TYR A 525 7.82 -21.96 -1.06
N GLN A 526 7.94 -20.63 -1.13
CA GLN A 526 9.21 -19.94 -0.90
C GLN A 526 9.75 -20.20 0.51
N ASP A 527 8.87 -20.18 1.51
CA ASP A 527 9.23 -20.26 2.92
C ASP A 527 9.68 -21.68 3.34
N LEU A 528 9.12 -22.72 2.71
CA LEU A 528 9.44 -24.12 3.00
C LEU A 528 10.45 -24.76 2.03
N PHE A 529 10.40 -24.40 0.75
CA PHE A 529 11.19 -25.05 -0.32
C PHE A 529 12.16 -24.10 -1.04
N GLY A 530 12.11 -22.79 -0.77
CA GLY A 530 13.00 -21.81 -1.40
C GLY A 530 12.70 -21.52 -2.87
N GLN A 531 11.47 -21.81 -3.33
CA GLN A 531 10.96 -21.53 -4.67
C GLN A 531 9.48 -21.15 -4.61
N SER A 532 9.02 -20.28 -5.49
CA SER A 532 7.62 -19.84 -5.57
C SER A 532 7.00 -20.04 -6.96
N ILE A 533 5.76 -19.62 -7.12
CA ILE A 533 5.00 -19.70 -8.38
C ILE A 533 5.14 -18.38 -9.12
N PHE A 534 5.58 -18.44 -10.38
CA PHE A 534 5.53 -17.29 -11.27
C PHE A 534 4.08 -17.04 -11.73
N ALA A 535 3.63 -15.79 -11.62
CA ALA A 535 2.29 -15.37 -12.03
C ALA A 535 2.29 -14.55 -13.34
N GLY A 536 3.33 -14.72 -14.16
CA GLY A 536 3.49 -14.01 -15.44
C GLY A 536 3.90 -12.54 -15.29
N LYS A 537 4.31 -12.11 -14.08
CA LYS A 537 4.70 -10.73 -13.73
C LYS A 537 5.92 -10.76 -12.83
N GLY A 538 6.87 -9.87 -13.07
CA GLY A 538 8.09 -9.80 -12.28
C GLY A 538 9.33 -9.57 -13.13
N LEU A 539 10.48 -9.59 -12.46
CA LEU A 539 11.80 -9.44 -13.07
C LEU A 539 12.28 -10.78 -13.63
N ILE A 540 12.83 -10.77 -14.84
CA ILE A 540 13.36 -11.90 -15.58
C ILE A 540 14.81 -11.59 -15.95
N ASP A 541 15.73 -12.51 -15.65
CA ASP A 541 17.10 -12.46 -16.14
C ASP A 541 17.16 -12.89 -17.62
N VAL A 542 17.68 -12.00 -18.47
CA VAL A 542 17.68 -12.19 -19.94
C VAL A 542 18.52 -13.40 -20.35
N ASP A 543 19.69 -13.58 -19.73
CA ASP A 543 20.61 -14.66 -20.07
C ASP A 543 20.09 -16.01 -19.60
N ALA A 544 19.56 -16.09 -18.38
CA ALA A 544 18.92 -17.29 -17.88
C ALA A 544 17.68 -17.66 -18.72
N PHE A 545 16.85 -16.68 -19.10
CA PHE A 545 15.71 -16.91 -19.98
C PHE A 545 16.14 -17.43 -21.34
N TYR A 546 17.17 -16.82 -21.95
CA TYR A 546 17.68 -17.24 -23.24
C TYR A 546 18.12 -18.70 -23.24
N LYS A 547 18.96 -19.08 -22.26
CA LYS A 547 19.50 -20.44 -22.13
C LYS A 547 18.43 -21.47 -21.81
N CYS A 548 17.49 -21.16 -20.93
CA CYS A 548 16.53 -22.14 -20.42
C CYS A 548 15.25 -22.25 -21.25
N MET A 549 14.80 -21.18 -21.93
CA MET A 549 13.41 -21.09 -22.42
C MET A 549 13.23 -21.12 -23.95
N ILE A 550 14.14 -20.54 -24.73
CA ILE A 550 13.92 -20.28 -26.17
C ILE A 550 13.58 -21.56 -26.95
N HIS A 551 14.18 -22.69 -26.57
CA HIS A 551 13.93 -24.00 -27.18
C HIS A 551 13.36 -25.03 -26.18
N ALA A 552 12.72 -24.58 -25.09
CA ALA A 552 12.24 -25.49 -24.05
C ALA A 552 10.97 -26.25 -24.46
N PHE A 553 10.11 -25.62 -25.25
CA PHE A 553 8.75 -26.11 -25.51
C PHE A 553 8.49 -26.28 -27.00
N PRO A 554 7.65 -27.26 -27.38
CA PRO A 554 7.17 -27.37 -28.75
C PRO A 554 6.19 -26.24 -29.10
N ASP A 555 6.24 -25.82 -30.35
CA ASP A 555 5.40 -24.75 -30.89
C ASP A 555 3.89 -25.09 -30.85
N GLU A 556 3.11 -24.06 -30.52
CA GLU A 556 1.67 -23.96 -30.45
C GLU A 556 0.97 -24.87 -29.41
N ARG A 557 1.71 -25.35 -28.38
CA ARG A 557 1.18 -26.35 -27.42
C ARG A 557 0.97 -25.88 -25.99
N VAL A 558 1.59 -24.77 -25.57
CA VAL A 558 1.56 -24.30 -24.18
C VAL A 558 0.75 -23.02 -24.07
N LEU A 559 -0.49 -23.12 -23.57
CA LEU A 559 -1.33 -21.97 -23.27
C LEU A 559 -0.98 -21.29 -21.92
N SER A 560 -0.71 -22.08 -20.88
CA SER A 560 -0.30 -21.60 -19.54
C SER A 560 1.19 -21.83 -19.35
N HIS A 561 2.00 -20.79 -19.53
CA HIS A 561 3.46 -20.87 -19.47
C HIS A 561 4.00 -20.52 -18.08
N ASP A 562 3.29 -19.72 -17.29
CA ASP A 562 3.80 -19.11 -16.05
C ASP A 562 4.45 -20.13 -15.09
N ILE A 563 3.77 -21.23 -14.75
CA ILE A 563 4.34 -22.27 -13.86
C ILE A 563 5.52 -23.00 -14.50
N LEU A 564 5.48 -23.25 -15.81
CA LEU A 564 6.57 -23.94 -16.51
C LEU A 564 7.81 -23.05 -16.58
N GLU A 565 7.64 -21.77 -16.94
CA GLU A 565 8.73 -20.78 -16.88
C GLU A 565 9.32 -20.70 -15.49
N GLY A 566 8.47 -20.62 -14.46
CA GLY A 566 8.92 -20.60 -13.07
C GLY A 566 9.65 -21.87 -12.64
N ALA A 567 9.31 -23.02 -13.22
CA ALA A 567 9.98 -24.30 -12.95
C ALA A 567 11.35 -24.41 -13.62
N TYR A 568 11.52 -23.88 -14.83
CA TYR A 568 12.81 -23.89 -15.55
C TYR A 568 13.76 -22.81 -15.03
N LEU A 569 13.22 -21.63 -14.74
CA LEU A 569 14.00 -20.47 -14.31
C LEU A 569 14.15 -20.34 -12.80
N ARG A 570 13.43 -21.15 -12.02
CA ARG A 570 13.38 -21.08 -10.56
C ARG A 570 12.94 -19.70 -10.06
N THR A 571 11.68 -19.60 -9.62
CA THR A 571 11.09 -18.32 -9.19
C THR A 571 11.30 -18.04 -7.71
N ALA A 572 11.67 -16.81 -7.38
CA ALA A 572 11.70 -16.25 -6.03
C ALA A 572 10.49 -15.32 -5.79
N PHE A 573 9.92 -15.36 -4.58
CA PHE A 573 8.83 -14.45 -4.18
C PHE A 573 9.36 -13.31 -3.29
N MET A 574 9.10 -12.07 -3.72
CA MET A 574 9.44 -10.87 -2.96
C MET A 574 8.20 -10.31 -2.25
N SER A 575 8.19 -10.45 -0.92
CA SER A 575 7.00 -10.23 -0.09
C SER A 575 6.75 -8.76 0.30
N ASP A 576 7.77 -7.91 0.24
CA ASP A 576 7.73 -6.49 0.62
C ASP A 576 7.63 -5.52 -0.57
N ILE A 577 7.64 -6.04 -1.80
CA ILE A 577 7.37 -5.28 -3.03
C ILE A 577 6.04 -5.72 -3.63
N GLU A 578 5.23 -4.75 -4.04
CA GLU A 578 3.89 -4.98 -4.54
C GLU A 578 3.69 -4.36 -5.93
N VAL A 579 2.98 -5.10 -6.78
CA VAL A 579 2.37 -4.63 -8.02
C VAL A 579 0.86 -4.83 -7.91
N THR A 580 0.07 -4.03 -8.61
CA THR A 580 -1.40 -4.16 -8.52
C THR A 580 -2.04 -4.49 -9.87
N ASP A 581 -3.00 -5.42 -9.85
CA ASP A 581 -3.77 -5.87 -11.02
C ASP A 581 -5.26 -5.52 -10.90
N GLY A 582 -5.96 -5.59 -12.04
CA GLY A 582 -7.41 -5.43 -12.12
C GLY A 582 -8.18 -6.70 -11.72
N CYS A 583 -9.16 -6.55 -10.81
CA CYS A 583 -10.13 -7.59 -10.49
C CYS A 583 -11.33 -7.59 -11.46
N PRO A 584 -11.81 -8.76 -11.92
CA PRO A 584 -13.02 -8.86 -12.73
C PRO A 584 -14.25 -8.24 -12.03
N PRO A 585 -15.07 -7.44 -12.73
CA PRO A 585 -16.24 -6.78 -12.15
C PRO A 585 -17.43 -7.72 -11.94
N ASN A 586 -17.50 -8.88 -12.57
CA ASN A 586 -18.64 -9.79 -12.43
C ASN A 586 -18.23 -11.26 -12.53
N ALA A 587 -19.12 -12.13 -12.05
CA ALA A 587 -18.87 -13.57 -11.94
C ALA A 587 -18.64 -14.26 -13.29
N VAL A 588 -19.30 -13.81 -14.35
CA VAL A 588 -19.11 -14.34 -15.71
C VAL A 588 -17.69 -14.05 -16.22
N SER A 589 -17.20 -12.83 -16.04
CA SER A 589 -15.82 -12.44 -16.43
C SER A 589 -14.78 -13.19 -15.58
N PHE A 590 -15.05 -13.34 -14.28
CA PHE A 590 -14.21 -14.12 -13.37
C PHE A 590 -14.12 -15.59 -13.81
N MET A 591 -15.26 -16.23 -14.11
CA MET A 591 -15.27 -17.62 -14.58
C MET A 591 -14.67 -17.77 -15.98
N GLY A 592 -14.77 -16.77 -16.85
CA GLY A 592 -14.05 -16.74 -18.12
C GLY A 592 -12.52 -16.74 -17.93
N ARG A 593 -11.99 -15.99 -16.96
CA ARG A 593 -10.56 -16.03 -16.60
C ARG A 593 -10.17 -17.40 -16.02
N LEU A 594 -10.98 -17.96 -15.12
CA LEU A 594 -10.73 -19.28 -14.53
C LEU A 594 -10.76 -20.42 -15.56
N HIS A 595 -11.76 -20.43 -16.44
CA HIS A 595 -11.90 -21.43 -17.52
C HIS A 595 -10.65 -21.48 -18.40
N ARG A 596 -10.11 -20.30 -18.76
CA ARG A 596 -8.85 -20.19 -19.50
C ARG A 596 -7.68 -20.81 -18.74
N TRP A 597 -7.52 -20.48 -17.46
CA TRP A 597 -6.43 -21.02 -16.64
C TRP A 597 -6.51 -22.54 -16.54
N VAL A 598 -7.69 -23.08 -16.22
CA VAL A 598 -7.91 -24.53 -16.15
C VAL A 598 -7.55 -25.21 -17.48
N ARG A 599 -7.96 -24.64 -18.62
CA ARG A 599 -7.56 -25.21 -19.92
C ARG A 599 -6.05 -25.27 -20.11
N GLY A 600 -5.35 -24.21 -19.72
CA GLY A 600 -3.90 -24.16 -19.82
C GLY A 600 -3.19 -25.11 -18.84
N ASP A 601 -3.69 -25.24 -17.61
CA ASP A 601 -3.16 -26.18 -16.62
C ASP A 601 -3.27 -27.63 -17.12
N TRP A 602 -4.41 -28.00 -17.70
CA TRP A 602 -4.61 -29.34 -18.26
C TRP A 602 -3.75 -29.62 -19.49
N GLN A 603 -3.36 -28.60 -20.25
CA GLN A 603 -2.34 -28.76 -21.30
C GLN A 603 -0.97 -29.10 -20.71
N ASN A 604 -0.65 -28.60 -19.51
CA ASN A 604 0.60 -28.87 -18.80
C ASN A 604 0.66 -30.27 -18.18
N LEU A 605 -0.41 -31.07 -18.24
CA LEU A 605 -0.46 -32.46 -17.74
C LEU A 605 0.75 -33.31 -18.18
N ARG A 606 1.25 -33.08 -19.41
CA ARG A 606 2.38 -33.84 -19.94
C ARG A 606 3.68 -33.66 -19.16
N TRP A 607 3.84 -32.54 -18.47
CA TRP A 607 5.02 -32.21 -17.66
C TRP A 607 5.00 -32.88 -16.28
N LEU A 608 4.00 -33.69 -15.95
CA LEU A 608 4.04 -34.57 -14.79
C LEU A 608 4.81 -35.88 -15.06
N PHE A 609 4.95 -36.27 -16.32
CA PHE A 609 5.61 -37.52 -16.69
C PHE A 609 7.13 -37.37 -16.77
N SER A 610 7.86 -38.48 -16.64
CA SER A 610 9.33 -38.53 -16.73
C SER A 610 9.86 -38.19 -18.13
N LYS A 611 9.07 -38.46 -19.18
CA LYS A 611 9.41 -38.13 -20.57
C LYS A 611 8.42 -37.12 -21.15
N ILE A 612 8.91 -35.96 -21.58
CA ILE A 612 8.13 -34.84 -22.13
C ILE A 612 8.41 -34.67 -23.64
N PRO A 613 7.52 -33.99 -24.39
CA PRO A 613 7.80 -33.65 -25.78
C PRO A 613 9.05 -32.77 -25.92
N GLY A 614 9.95 -33.12 -26.85
CA GLY A 614 11.08 -32.28 -27.24
C GLY A 614 10.67 -31.15 -28.20
N PRO A 615 11.49 -30.08 -28.32
CA PRO A 615 11.23 -28.95 -29.21
C PRO A 615 11.20 -29.35 -30.70
N SER A 616 12.13 -30.20 -31.14
CA SER A 616 12.26 -30.64 -32.55
C SER A 616 11.46 -31.91 -32.89
N GLY A 617 10.52 -32.31 -32.03
CA GLY A 617 9.87 -33.62 -32.08
C GLY A 617 10.58 -34.67 -31.23
N GLY A 618 9.89 -35.78 -30.92
CA GLY A 618 10.39 -36.83 -30.02
C GLY A 618 10.11 -36.61 -28.52
N LYS A 619 10.69 -37.46 -27.66
CA LYS A 619 10.55 -37.39 -26.20
C LYS A 619 11.93 -37.13 -25.56
N ARG A 620 12.00 -36.20 -24.62
CA ARG A 620 13.18 -35.94 -23.79
C ARG A 620 12.88 -36.21 -22.31
N GLN A 621 13.92 -36.40 -21.51
CA GLN A 621 13.77 -36.49 -20.06
C GLN A 621 13.24 -35.16 -19.52
N ASN A 622 12.33 -35.22 -18.56
CA ASN A 622 11.75 -34.05 -17.93
C ASN A 622 12.76 -33.43 -16.95
N PRO A 623 13.23 -32.18 -17.19
CA PRO A 623 14.26 -31.57 -16.36
C PRO A 623 13.71 -30.90 -15.09
N ILE A 624 12.39 -30.77 -14.94
CA ILE A 624 11.80 -30.06 -13.79
C ILE A 624 11.81 -30.91 -12.52
N GLY A 625 12.03 -30.26 -11.38
CA GLY A 625 12.09 -30.90 -10.06
C GLY A 625 10.73 -31.35 -9.51
N GLU A 626 10.76 -32.12 -8.42
CA GLU A 626 9.57 -32.71 -7.79
C GLU A 626 8.57 -31.66 -7.26
N ILE A 627 9.07 -30.54 -6.71
CA ILE A 627 8.21 -29.48 -6.21
C ILE A 627 7.41 -28.81 -7.34
N ALA A 628 8.02 -28.61 -8.51
CA ALA A 628 7.33 -28.06 -9.68
C ALA A 628 6.27 -29.03 -10.21
N LYS A 629 6.55 -30.34 -10.24
CA LYS A 629 5.56 -31.38 -10.57
C LYS A 629 4.40 -31.36 -9.59
N TYR A 630 4.67 -31.21 -8.29
CA TYR A 630 3.63 -31.06 -7.27
C TYR A 630 2.75 -29.83 -7.54
N MET A 631 3.32 -28.67 -7.83
CA MET A 631 2.55 -27.44 -8.14
C MET A 631 1.64 -27.65 -9.36
N ILE A 632 2.14 -28.29 -10.43
CA ILE A 632 1.33 -28.64 -11.61
C ILE A 632 0.20 -29.61 -11.22
N ALA A 633 0.52 -30.66 -10.46
CA ALA A 633 -0.47 -31.65 -10.03
C ALA A 633 -1.55 -31.06 -9.12
N ASP A 634 -1.19 -30.16 -8.20
CA ASP A 634 -2.15 -29.49 -7.32
C ASP A 634 -3.11 -28.57 -8.09
N ASN A 635 -2.63 -27.87 -9.12
CA ASN A 635 -3.50 -27.09 -10.01
C ASN A 635 -4.55 -27.96 -10.72
N LEU A 636 -4.13 -29.10 -11.28
CA LEU A 636 -5.03 -30.07 -11.91
C LEU A 636 -6.07 -30.59 -10.91
N ARG A 637 -5.61 -31.04 -9.73
CA ARG A 637 -6.47 -31.53 -8.65
C ARG A 637 -7.48 -30.47 -8.18
N ARG A 638 -7.04 -29.22 -8.00
CA ARG A 638 -7.92 -28.10 -7.60
C ARG A 638 -9.06 -27.90 -8.59
N SER A 639 -8.77 -27.99 -9.89
CA SER A 639 -9.80 -27.87 -10.94
C SER A 639 -10.78 -29.06 -11.02
N LEU A 640 -10.43 -30.22 -10.45
CA LEU A 640 -11.34 -31.38 -10.36
C LEU A 640 -12.28 -31.31 -9.17
N THR A 641 -11.97 -30.50 -8.15
CA THR A 641 -12.70 -30.57 -6.89
C THR A 641 -14.15 -30.11 -7.02
N ALA A 642 -14.44 -29.02 -7.75
CA ALA A 642 -15.83 -28.60 -7.94
C ALA A 642 -16.65 -29.58 -8.79
N PRO A 643 -16.14 -30.13 -9.92
CA PRO A 643 -16.78 -31.24 -10.62
C PRO A 643 -17.06 -32.45 -9.72
N VAL A 644 -16.09 -32.89 -8.91
CA VAL A 644 -16.28 -34.04 -8.01
C VAL A 644 -17.26 -33.73 -6.88
N ALA A 645 -17.26 -32.51 -6.33
CA ALA A 645 -18.25 -32.06 -5.38
C ALA A 645 -19.67 -32.04 -5.98
N LEU A 646 -19.83 -31.65 -7.24
CA LEU A 646 -21.10 -31.78 -7.95
C LEU A 646 -21.53 -33.24 -8.09
N VAL A 647 -20.60 -34.15 -8.43
CA VAL A 647 -20.89 -35.60 -8.48
C VAL A 647 -21.30 -36.12 -7.11
N CYS A 648 -20.70 -35.66 -6.00
CA CYS A 648 -21.15 -36.00 -4.65
C CYS A 648 -22.63 -35.66 -4.43
N VAL A 649 -23.06 -34.47 -4.87
CA VAL A 649 -24.47 -34.05 -4.78
C VAL A 649 -25.36 -34.86 -5.72
N LEU A 650 -24.92 -35.23 -6.92
CA LEU A 650 -25.75 -36.03 -7.85
C LEU A 650 -25.89 -37.48 -7.38
N VAL A 651 -24.80 -38.09 -6.92
CA VAL A 651 -24.76 -39.46 -6.40
C VAL A 651 -25.53 -39.61 -5.10
N SER A 652 -25.69 -38.54 -4.34
CA SER A 652 -26.48 -38.53 -3.10
C SER A 652 -27.94 -38.99 -3.29
N PHE A 653 -28.48 -38.88 -4.51
CA PHE A 653 -29.80 -39.43 -4.86
C PHE A 653 -29.84 -40.96 -4.85
N LEU A 654 -28.72 -41.62 -5.14
CA LEU A 654 -28.62 -43.08 -5.22
C LEU A 654 -28.45 -43.74 -3.85
N ILE A 655 -28.03 -42.98 -2.83
CA ILE A 655 -27.75 -43.48 -1.48
C ILE A 655 -28.42 -42.56 -0.45
N MET A 656 -29.70 -42.78 -0.21
CA MET A 656 -30.53 -41.89 0.61
C MET A 656 -29.97 -41.71 2.04
N ASP A 657 -29.38 -42.75 2.63
CA ASP A 657 -28.85 -42.69 4.01
C ASP A 657 -27.57 -41.84 4.13
N SER A 658 -26.74 -41.82 3.09
CA SER A 658 -25.49 -41.03 3.03
C SER A 658 -25.67 -39.64 2.40
N ALA A 659 -26.86 -39.37 1.86
CA ALA A 659 -27.19 -38.18 1.10
C ALA A 659 -26.86 -36.84 1.78
N PRO A 660 -27.22 -36.59 3.06
CA PRO A 660 -26.90 -35.33 3.72
C PRO A 660 -25.40 -35.12 3.89
N TYR A 661 -24.63 -36.18 4.15
CA TYR A 661 -23.19 -36.12 4.35
C TYR A 661 -22.46 -35.69 3.07
N LEU A 662 -22.84 -36.29 1.93
CA LEU A 662 -22.27 -35.96 0.62
C LEU A 662 -22.58 -34.51 0.22
N ALA A 663 -23.81 -34.04 0.45
CA ALA A 663 -24.21 -32.67 0.16
C ALA A 663 -23.47 -31.64 1.03
N VAL A 664 -23.35 -31.89 2.34
CA VAL A 664 -22.59 -31.02 3.26
C VAL A 664 -21.11 -30.99 2.87
N THR A 665 -20.51 -32.13 2.59
CA THR A 665 -19.10 -32.21 2.18
C THR A 665 -18.85 -31.41 0.89
N ALA A 666 -19.74 -31.53 -0.10
CA ALA A 666 -19.66 -30.76 -1.33
C ALA A 666 -19.76 -29.25 -1.09
N LEU A 667 -20.76 -28.80 -0.34
CA LEU A 667 -20.95 -27.38 -0.02
C LEU A 667 -19.78 -26.82 0.80
N LEU A 668 -19.31 -27.56 1.81
CA LEU A 668 -18.16 -27.16 2.65
C LEU A 668 -16.89 -27.02 1.82
N SER A 669 -16.64 -27.91 0.86
CA SER A 669 -15.45 -27.82 -0.01
C SER A 669 -15.39 -26.51 -0.80
N ALA A 670 -16.54 -25.94 -1.19
CA ALA A 670 -16.62 -24.67 -1.91
C ALA A 670 -16.33 -23.46 -1.01
N MET A 671 -16.60 -23.57 0.30
CA MET A 671 -16.53 -22.46 1.25
C MET A 671 -15.41 -22.56 2.28
N ALA A 672 -14.63 -23.66 2.29
CA ALA A 672 -13.70 -23.99 3.37
C ALA A 672 -12.66 -22.88 3.66
N ALA A 673 -11.94 -22.41 2.64
CA ALA A 673 -10.91 -21.39 2.81
C ALA A 673 -11.46 -20.04 3.35
N PRO A 674 -12.48 -19.42 2.74
CA PRO A 674 -13.05 -18.18 3.28
C PRO A 674 -13.74 -18.37 4.64
N LEU A 675 -14.37 -19.52 4.89
CA LEU A 675 -14.95 -19.81 6.20
C LEU A 675 -13.86 -19.91 7.28
N PHE A 676 -12.74 -20.58 6.99
CA PHE A 676 -11.59 -20.64 7.88
C PHE A 676 -11.01 -19.25 8.15
N SER A 677 -10.85 -18.41 7.12
CA SER A 677 -10.40 -17.02 7.28
C SER A 677 -11.36 -16.20 8.14
N SER A 678 -12.67 -16.39 7.98
CA SER A 678 -13.69 -15.73 8.80
C SER A 678 -13.58 -16.14 10.27
N LEU A 679 -13.51 -17.44 10.55
CA LEU A 679 -13.34 -17.99 11.90
C LEU A 679 -12.01 -17.55 12.52
N HIS A 680 -10.92 -17.60 11.78
CA HIS A 680 -9.61 -17.16 12.26
C HIS A 680 -9.60 -15.66 12.61
N SER A 681 -10.25 -14.83 11.79
CA SER A 681 -10.44 -13.41 12.07
C SER A 681 -11.24 -13.20 13.38
N LEU A 682 -12.29 -13.99 13.60
CA LEU A 682 -13.07 -13.96 14.84
C LEU A 682 -12.28 -14.42 16.07
N PHE A 683 -11.51 -15.51 15.97
CA PHE A 683 -10.70 -16.00 17.08
C PHE A 683 -9.57 -15.04 17.46
N SER A 684 -8.98 -14.36 16.47
CA SER A 684 -7.88 -13.42 16.69
C SER A 684 -8.34 -12.03 17.15
N GLY A 685 -9.47 -11.52 16.62
CA GLY A 685 -9.95 -10.15 16.87
C GLY A 685 -11.24 -10.04 17.69
N GLY A 686 -11.87 -11.17 18.06
CA GLY A 686 -13.13 -11.23 18.79
C GLY A 686 -14.36 -10.75 17.99
N ILE A 687 -15.51 -10.63 18.67
CA ILE A 687 -16.81 -10.22 18.08
C ILE A 687 -16.74 -8.82 17.44
N GLN A 688 -15.77 -7.99 17.84
CA GLN A 688 -15.56 -6.66 17.26
C GLN A 688 -15.24 -6.71 15.76
N MET A 689 -14.69 -7.83 15.27
CA MET A 689 -14.47 -8.09 13.83
C MET A 689 -15.76 -8.27 13.02
N LEU A 690 -16.93 -8.34 13.66
CA LEU A 690 -18.25 -8.30 13.02
C LEU A 690 -18.94 -6.94 13.20
N ALA A 691 -18.62 -6.22 14.29
CA ALA A 691 -19.38 -5.06 14.73
C ALA A 691 -18.83 -3.71 14.23
N ASN A 692 -17.57 -3.65 13.80
CA ASN A 692 -17.01 -2.42 13.25
C ASN A 692 -17.71 -2.07 11.94
N ARG A 693 -18.24 -0.84 11.84
CA ARG A 693 -18.84 -0.30 10.62
C ARG A 693 -17.88 0.69 9.99
N TYR A 694 -17.82 0.67 8.67
CA TYR A 694 -17.13 1.65 7.85
C TYR A 694 -18.17 2.52 7.14
N TYR A 695 -17.81 3.74 6.77
CA TYR A 695 -18.70 4.65 6.03
C TYR A 695 -18.76 4.31 4.55
N SER A 696 -17.67 3.76 4.03
CA SER A 696 -17.60 3.13 2.72
C SER A 696 -18.25 1.75 2.76
N ARG A 697 -18.08 1.01 1.67
CA ARG A 697 -18.64 -0.32 1.52
C ARG A 697 -17.67 -1.40 1.96
N VAL A 698 -16.51 -1.01 2.51
CA VAL A 698 -15.53 -1.93 3.11
C VAL A 698 -16.23 -2.78 4.17
N MET A 699 -16.11 -4.09 4.03
CA MET A 699 -16.66 -5.05 4.98
C MET A 699 -15.56 -5.42 5.99
N PRO A 700 -15.90 -5.61 7.27
CA PRO A 700 -14.98 -6.23 8.22
C PRO A 700 -14.47 -7.57 7.68
N ALA A 701 -13.21 -7.91 7.94
CA ALA A 701 -12.55 -9.07 7.36
C ALA A 701 -13.34 -10.38 7.55
N ALA A 702 -13.87 -10.61 8.75
CA ALA A 702 -14.70 -11.78 9.05
C ALA A 702 -16.00 -11.80 8.21
N MET A 703 -16.66 -10.66 8.04
CA MET A 703 -17.88 -10.56 7.22
C MET A 703 -17.59 -10.68 5.73
N SER A 704 -16.50 -10.07 5.25
CA SER A 704 -16.06 -10.18 3.85
C SER A 704 -15.78 -11.64 3.50
N ALA A 705 -15.05 -12.35 4.35
CA ALA A 705 -14.75 -13.75 4.18
C ALA A 705 -16.03 -14.62 4.25
N ALA A 706 -16.96 -14.34 5.18
CA ALA A 706 -18.25 -15.05 5.22
C ALA A 706 -19.11 -14.80 3.96
N ALA A 707 -19.14 -13.56 3.45
CA ALA A 707 -19.83 -13.23 2.20
C ALA A 707 -19.20 -13.95 1.00
N GLN A 708 -17.86 -14.03 0.95
CA GLN A 708 -17.13 -14.77 -0.07
C GLN A 708 -17.46 -16.27 -0.03
N ALA A 709 -17.50 -16.87 1.17
CA ALA A 709 -17.94 -18.24 1.38
C ALA A 709 -19.34 -18.50 0.80
N LEU A 710 -20.30 -17.61 1.07
CA LEU A 710 -21.67 -17.74 0.58
C LEU A 710 -21.76 -17.59 -0.95
N VAL A 711 -21.04 -16.62 -1.53
CA VAL A 711 -21.02 -16.43 -3.00
C VAL A 711 -20.41 -17.65 -3.68
N LEU A 712 -19.28 -18.16 -3.21
CA LEU A 712 -18.65 -19.36 -3.78
C LEU A 712 -19.53 -20.60 -3.66
N ALA A 713 -20.19 -20.79 -2.52
CA ALA A 713 -21.15 -21.89 -2.32
C ALA A 713 -22.34 -21.78 -3.29
N SER A 714 -22.91 -20.59 -3.46
CA SER A 714 -24.01 -20.35 -4.41
C SER A 714 -23.60 -20.61 -5.86
N MET A 715 -22.31 -20.45 -6.17
CA MET A 715 -21.73 -20.65 -7.50
C MET A 715 -21.12 -22.04 -7.70
N LEU A 716 -21.27 -22.98 -6.76
CA LEU A 716 -20.62 -24.30 -6.85
C LEU A 716 -20.97 -25.03 -8.15
N PHE A 717 -22.25 -25.12 -8.50
CA PHE A 717 -22.71 -25.78 -9.73
C PHE A 717 -22.16 -25.10 -10.97
N TYR A 718 -22.25 -23.76 -11.02
CA TYR A 718 -21.71 -22.99 -12.14
C TYR A 718 -20.19 -23.21 -12.30
N THR A 719 -19.44 -23.19 -11.20
CA THR A 719 -18.00 -23.45 -11.19
C THR A 719 -17.69 -24.88 -11.66
N ALA A 720 -18.44 -25.87 -11.19
CA ALA A 720 -18.27 -27.26 -11.56
C ALA A 720 -18.48 -27.50 -13.06
N PHE A 721 -19.56 -26.96 -13.66
CA PHE A 721 -19.81 -27.07 -15.09
C PHE A 721 -18.73 -26.35 -15.92
N GLN A 722 -18.29 -25.15 -15.51
CA GLN A 722 -17.25 -24.40 -16.21
C GLN A 722 -15.89 -25.13 -16.16
N GLN A 723 -15.52 -25.67 -15.01
CA GLN A 723 -14.28 -26.45 -14.88
C GLN A 723 -14.36 -27.76 -15.66
N ALA A 724 -15.47 -28.50 -15.59
CA ALA A 724 -15.66 -29.72 -16.37
C ALA A 724 -15.55 -29.46 -17.88
N ASP A 725 -16.21 -28.42 -18.41
CA ASP A 725 -16.10 -28.03 -19.81
C ASP A 725 -14.66 -27.64 -20.18
N ALA A 726 -13.96 -26.87 -19.34
CA ALA A 726 -12.55 -26.53 -19.56
C ALA A 726 -11.66 -27.78 -19.65
N ILE A 727 -11.82 -28.72 -18.73
CA ILE A 727 -11.05 -29.97 -18.66
C ILE A 727 -11.29 -30.81 -19.91
N ILE A 728 -12.55 -31.10 -20.23
CA ILE A 728 -12.95 -31.92 -21.38
C ILE A 728 -12.42 -31.28 -22.67
N ARG A 729 -12.59 -29.97 -22.85
CA ARG A 729 -12.07 -29.26 -24.02
C ARG A 729 -10.56 -29.30 -24.11
N ALA A 730 -9.84 -29.11 -23.00
CA ALA A 730 -8.39 -29.14 -22.99
C ALA A 730 -7.86 -30.52 -23.40
N LEU A 731 -8.40 -31.59 -22.79
CA LEU A 731 -8.03 -32.97 -23.12
C LEU A 731 -8.38 -33.33 -24.57
N TYR A 732 -9.61 -33.01 -25.01
CA TYR A 732 -10.04 -33.26 -26.38
C TYR A 732 -9.15 -32.54 -27.40
N ARG A 733 -8.81 -31.27 -27.16
CA ARG A 733 -7.94 -30.50 -28.05
C ARG A 733 -6.51 -31.01 -28.03
N GLN A 734 -5.99 -31.41 -26.88
CA GLN A 734 -4.60 -31.84 -26.74
C GLN A 734 -4.34 -33.24 -27.32
N PHE A 735 -5.31 -34.16 -27.19
CA PHE A 735 -5.13 -35.57 -27.56
C PHE A 735 -5.88 -35.97 -28.84
N VAL A 736 -7.01 -35.33 -29.16
CA VAL A 736 -7.87 -35.73 -30.29
C VAL A 736 -7.79 -34.71 -31.42
N SER A 737 -8.34 -33.50 -31.25
CA SER A 737 -8.54 -32.58 -32.37
C SER A 737 -7.27 -31.84 -32.80
N LYS A 738 -6.33 -31.61 -31.87
CA LYS A 738 -5.10 -30.81 -32.07
C LYS A 738 -5.36 -29.40 -32.63
N LYS A 739 -6.60 -28.90 -32.47
CA LYS A 739 -7.07 -27.60 -32.94
C LYS A 739 -7.41 -26.69 -31.77
N ASN A 740 -7.26 -25.38 -31.95
CA ASN A 740 -7.56 -24.33 -30.98
C ASN A 740 -6.85 -24.51 -29.63
N LEU A 741 -5.61 -25.02 -29.64
CA LEU A 741 -4.79 -25.22 -28.44
C LEU A 741 -4.47 -23.90 -27.76
N LEU A 742 -4.16 -22.90 -28.56
CA LEU A 742 -3.95 -21.55 -28.10
C LEU A 742 -5.23 -20.73 -28.20
N GLU A 743 -6.45 -21.18 -27.88
CA GLU A 743 -7.61 -20.24 -27.95
C GLU A 743 -7.64 -19.28 -26.75
N TRP A 744 -7.75 -17.97 -27.00
CA TRP A 744 -7.81 -16.94 -25.95
C TRP A 744 -8.76 -15.81 -26.29
N THR A 745 -9.48 -15.37 -25.26
CA THR A 745 -10.28 -14.15 -25.26
C THR A 745 -9.66 -13.19 -24.24
N THR A 746 -9.51 -11.91 -24.61
CA THR A 746 -8.89 -10.95 -23.70
C THR A 746 -9.80 -10.70 -22.50
N ALA A 747 -9.21 -10.48 -21.32
CA ALA A 747 -9.96 -10.08 -20.13
C ALA A 747 -10.74 -8.78 -20.38
N ALA A 748 -10.11 -7.81 -21.07
CA ALA A 748 -10.74 -6.55 -21.43
C ALA A 748 -11.97 -6.72 -22.34
N ASP A 749 -11.98 -7.69 -23.26
CA ASP A 749 -13.12 -7.94 -24.15
C ASP A 749 -14.26 -8.69 -23.45
N LEU A 750 -13.95 -9.55 -22.46
CA LEU A 750 -14.95 -10.17 -21.58
C LEU A 750 -15.62 -9.12 -20.67
N GLU A 751 -14.83 -8.21 -20.10
CA GLU A 751 -15.31 -7.15 -19.22
C GLU A 751 -16.14 -6.07 -19.92
N ARG A 752 -15.99 -5.93 -21.25
CA ARG A 752 -16.77 -5.01 -22.08
C ARG A 752 -18.19 -5.51 -22.37
N ARG A 753 -18.49 -6.80 -22.13
CA ARG A 753 -19.84 -7.31 -22.38
C ARG A 753 -20.80 -6.75 -21.32
N PRO A 754 -21.94 -6.16 -21.72
CA PRO A 754 -22.92 -5.66 -20.77
C PRO A 754 -23.42 -6.81 -19.89
N ASN A 755 -23.51 -6.57 -18.58
CA ASN A 755 -24.03 -7.54 -17.62
C ASN A 755 -25.56 -7.62 -17.74
N SER A 756 -26.06 -8.28 -18.80
CA SER A 756 -27.48 -8.46 -19.06
C SER A 756 -28.03 -9.66 -18.30
N PHE A 757 -29.23 -9.51 -17.74
CA PHE A 757 -29.88 -10.60 -16.99
C PHE A 757 -30.08 -11.85 -17.84
N LEU A 758 -30.51 -11.68 -19.10
CA LEU A 758 -30.65 -12.77 -20.08
C LEU A 758 -29.31 -13.47 -20.37
N GLY A 759 -28.21 -12.72 -20.44
CA GLY A 759 -26.88 -13.29 -20.61
C GLY A 759 -26.45 -14.17 -19.44
N VAL A 760 -26.75 -13.73 -18.21
CA VAL A 760 -26.47 -14.51 -16.98
C VAL A 760 -27.33 -15.78 -16.92
N ILE A 761 -28.63 -15.70 -17.24
CA ILE A 761 -29.50 -16.89 -17.30
C ILE A 761 -28.96 -17.93 -18.29
N ARG A 762 -28.58 -17.49 -19.50
CA ARG A 762 -28.00 -18.40 -20.52
C ARG A 762 -26.72 -19.07 -20.01
N ALA A 763 -25.87 -18.34 -19.30
CA ALA A 763 -24.66 -18.90 -18.70
C ALA A 763 -24.94 -19.90 -17.57
N CYS A 764 -26.06 -19.76 -16.86
CA CYS A 764 -26.40 -20.55 -15.68
C CYS A 764 -27.51 -21.59 -15.92
N ILE A 765 -27.90 -21.85 -17.17
CA ILE A 765 -29.02 -22.75 -17.48
C ILE A 765 -28.79 -24.18 -16.98
N LEU A 766 -27.58 -24.73 -17.14
CA LEU A 766 -27.23 -26.07 -16.66
C LEU A 766 -27.26 -26.17 -15.12
N PRO A 767 -26.64 -25.22 -14.36
CA PRO A 767 -26.85 -25.13 -12.91
C PRO A 767 -28.31 -25.11 -12.49
N VAL A 768 -29.15 -24.29 -13.14
CA VAL A 768 -30.57 -24.16 -12.79
C VAL A 768 -31.32 -25.47 -13.02
N ILE A 769 -31.10 -26.12 -14.17
CA ILE A 769 -31.72 -27.42 -14.48
C ILE A 769 -31.30 -28.47 -13.44
N ALA A 770 -30.01 -28.55 -13.12
CA ALA A 770 -29.51 -29.46 -12.09
C ALA A 770 -30.15 -29.18 -10.72
N GLY A 771 -30.31 -27.91 -10.34
CA GLY A 771 -30.99 -27.52 -9.12
C GLY A 771 -32.47 -27.95 -9.09
N VAL A 772 -33.21 -27.71 -10.18
CA VAL A 772 -34.63 -28.10 -10.29
C VAL A 772 -34.79 -29.62 -10.17
N LEU A 773 -33.91 -30.39 -10.82
CA LEU A 773 -33.93 -31.86 -10.74
C LEU A 773 -33.63 -32.39 -9.32
N LEU A 774 -32.89 -31.63 -8.51
CA LEU A 774 -32.54 -32.02 -7.12
C LEU A 774 -33.59 -31.60 -6.08
N MET A 775 -34.56 -30.74 -6.42
CA MET A 775 -35.60 -30.29 -5.48
C MET A 775 -36.50 -31.40 -4.91
N PRO A 776 -36.88 -32.45 -5.67
CA PRO A 776 -37.72 -33.54 -5.16
C PRO A 776 -37.04 -34.44 -4.12
N VAL A 777 -35.72 -34.35 -3.96
CA VAL A 777 -34.96 -35.25 -3.07
C VAL A 777 -35.25 -34.92 -1.60
N ASN A 778 -35.62 -35.93 -0.81
CA ASN A 778 -36.01 -35.74 0.59
C ASN A 778 -34.80 -35.58 1.55
N SER A 779 -34.00 -34.54 1.34
CA SER A 779 -32.86 -34.18 2.20
C SER A 779 -32.68 -32.66 2.25
N SER A 780 -32.61 -32.09 3.46
CA SER A 780 -32.50 -30.65 3.67
C SER A 780 -31.24 -30.03 3.04
N PHE A 781 -30.10 -30.74 3.09
CA PHE A 781 -28.83 -30.23 2.54
C PHE A 781 -28.77 -30.30 1.02
N ILE A 782 -29.40 -31.31 0.41
CA ILE A 782 -29.54 -31.38 -1.06
C ILE A 782 -30.47 -30.28 -1.54
N LYS A 783 -31.60 -30.06 -0.85
CA LYS A 783 -32.50 -28.93 -1.13
C LYS A 783 -31.77 -27.59 -1.01
N LEU A 784 -30.87 -27.42 -0.02
CA LEU A 784 -30.05 -26.21 0.09
C LEU A 784 -29.11 -26.03 -1.12
N ALA A 785 -28.42 -27.10 -1.54
CA ALA A 785 -27.56 -27.07 -2.72
C ALA A 785 -28.36 -26.78 -4.01
N ALA A 786 -29.56 -27.37 -4.13
CA ALA A 786 -30.50 -27.13 -5.23
C ALA A 786 -30.97 -25.66 -5.27
N VAL A 787 -31.35 -25.09 -4.12
CA VAL A 787 -31.73 -23.68 -3.98
C VAL A 787 -30.58 -22.77 -4.39
N PHE A 788 -29.35 -23.06 -3.94
CA PHE A 788 -28.16 -22.31 -4.36
C PHE A 788 -27.97 -22.36 -5.89
N ALA A 789 -28.14 -23.52 -6.51
CA ALA A 789 -28.04 -23.65 -7.96
C ALA A 789 -29.12 -22.84 -8.71
N ILE A 790 -30.38 -22.89 -8.23
CA ILE A 790 -31.52 -22.16 -8.82
C ILE A 790 -31.36 -20.64 -8.65
N VAL A 791 -30.88 -20.18 -7.49
CA VAL A 791 -30.75 -18.76 -7.14
C VAL A 791 -29.44 -18.15 -7.67
N SER A 792 -28.47 -18.98 -8.09
CA SER A 792 -27.18 -18.54 -8.63
C SER A 792 -27.25 -17.45 -9.73
N PRO A 793 -28.20 -17.48 -10.70
CA PRO A 793 -28.27 -16.43 -11.73
C PRO A 793 -28.64 -15.07 -11.13
N LEU A 794 -29.51 -15.06 -10.12
CA LEU A 794 -29.91 -13.84 -9.42
C LEU A 794 -28.73 -13.27 -8.61
N VAL A 795 -28.00 -14.12 -7.88
CA VAL A 795 -26.81 -13.71 -7.11
C VAL A 795 -25.74 -13.13 -8.04
N ILE A 796 -25.41 -13.83 -9.14
CA ILE A 796 -24.41 -13.40 -10.12
C ILE A 796 -24.81 -12.05 -10.75
N TYR A 797 -26.08 -11.91 -11.12
CA TYR A 797 -26.58 -10.69 -11.74
C TYR A 797 -26.57 -9.50 -10.76
N LEU A 798 -27.13 -9.66 -9.56
CA LEU A 798 -27.21 -8.58 -8.56
C LEU A 798 -25.83 -8.14 -8.07
N THR A 799 -24.93 -9.08 -7.80
CA THR A 799 -23.58 -8.76 -7.32
C THR A 799 -22.70 -8.14 -8.41
N GLY A 800 -22.91 -8.50 -9.68
CA GLY A 800 -22.17 -7.97 -10.82
C GLY A 800 -22.68 -6.61 -11.35
N ARG A 801 -23.66 -5.98 -10.71
CA ARG A 801 -24.10 -4.62 -11.08
C ARG A 801 -23.02 -3.62 -10.71
N THR A 802 -22.68 -2.73 -11.65
CA THR A 802 -21.84 -1.58 -11.33
C THR A 802 -22.59 -0.73 -10.34
N SER A 803 -21.92 -0.42 -9.24
CA SER A 803 -22.42 0.68 -8.45
C SER A 803 -21.94 1.94 -9.14
N ASP A 804 -22.83 2.54 -9.93
CA ASP A 804 -22.60 3.91 -10.36
C ASP A 804 -22.63 4.74 -9.08
N GLY A 805 -21.46 5.10 -8.58
CA GLY A 805 -21.30 6.12 -7.55
C GLY A 805 -21.74 7.44 -8.15
N ARG A 806 -23.05 7.62 -8.33
CA ARG A 806 -23.62 8.93 -8.67
C ARG A 806 -23.30 9.82 -7.49
N GLN A 807 -22.24 10.61 -7.63
CA GLN A 807 -21.98 11.78 -6.80
C GLN A 807 -23.30 12.57 -6.73
N PRO A 808 -23.74 13.02 -5.53
CA PRO A 808 -24.94 13.82 -5.43
C PRO A 808 -24.77 15.05 -6.32
N GLN A 809 -25.56 15.14 -7.39
CA GLN A 809 -25.49 16.29 -8.28
C GLN A 809 -26.16 17.46 -7.58
N LEU A 810 -25.43 18.57 -7.48
CA LEU A 810 -25.99 19.84 -7.04
C LEU A 810 -27.14 20.25 -7.97
N SER A 811 -28.26 20.69 -7.39
CA SER A 811 -29.34 21.29 -8.17
C SER A 811 -28.88 22.59 -8.84
N ALA A 812 -29.60 23.05 -9.87
CA ALA A 812 -29.29 24.33 -10.50
C ALA A 812 -29.29 25.51 -9.50
N GLU A 813 -30.24 25.53 -8.56
CA GLU A 813 -30.31 26.53 -7.49
C GLU A 813 -29.10 26.45 -6.54
N GLU A 814 -28.70 25.23 -6.15
CA GLU A 814 -27.53 25.02 -5.30
C GLU A 814 -26.23 25.47 -6.01
N ARG A 815 -26.11 25.20 -7.32
CA ARG A 815 -24.98 25.67 -8.14
C ARG A 815 -24.91 27.19 -8.19
N GLU A 816 -26.02 27.87 -8.49
CA GLU A 816 -26.07 29.34 -8.55
C GLU A 816 -25.80 29.99 -7.18
N ARG A 817 -26.30 29.39 -6.10
CA ARG A 817 -25.97 29.82 -4.74
C ARG A 817 -24.48 29.69 -4.43
N LEU A 818 -23.85 28.57 -4.80
CA LEU A 818 -22.41 28.37 -4.61
C LEU A 818 -21.59 29.36 -5.44
N LYS A 819 -21.97 29.62 -6.69
CA LYS A 819 -21.36 30.68 -7.51
C LYS A 819 -21.49 32.06 -6.85
N SER A 820 -22.64 32.35 -6.24
CA SER A 820 -22.86 33.61 -5.52
C SER A 820 -21.94 33.74 -4.32
N TYR A 821 -21.74 32.66 -3.54
CA TYR A 821 -20.76 32.65 -2.46
C TYR A 821 -19.34 32.81 -2.99
N ALA A 822 -18.99 32.11 -4.07
CA ALA A 822 -17.69 32.20 -4.71
C ALA A 822 -17.39 33.63 -5.18
N ALA A 823 -18.34 34.31 -5.82
CA ALA A 823 -18.21 35.70 -6.24
C ALA A 823 -18.01 36.64 -5.04
N ALA A 824 -18.76 36.44 -3.95
CA ALA A 824 -18.62 37.25 -2.74
C ALA A 824 -17.27 37.02 -2.04
N MET A 825 -16.74 35.78 -2.04
CA MET A 825 -15.41 35.45 -1.51
C MET A 825 -14.28 36.04 -2.37
N TRP A 826 -14.43 36.00 -3.70
CA TRP A 826 -13.46 36.56 -4.65
C TRP A 826 -13.15 38.05 -4.37
N ARG A 827 -14.16 38.81 -3.90
CA ARG A 827 -13.99 40.22 -3.52
C ARG A 827 -12.88 40.46 -2.50
N TYR A 828 -12.59 39.50 -1.61
CA TYR A 828 -11.47 39.63 -0.66
C TYR A 828 -10.16 39.85 -1.41
N TYR A 829 -9.86 39.02 -2.41
CA TYR A 829 -8.64 39.12 -3.20
C TYR A 829 -8.70 40.24 -4.24
N ASP A 830 -9.87 40.46 -4.83
CA ASP A 830 -10.06 41.51 -5.84
C ASP A 830 -9.81 42.91 -5.24
N GLU A 831 -10.31 43.15 -4.02
CA GLU A 831 -10.19 44.44 -3.33
C GLU A 831 -8.86 44.59 -2.55
N LEU A 832 -8.34 43.53 -1.91
CA LEU A 832 -7.20 43.63 -0.99
C LEU A 832 -5.85 43.23 -1.61
N ALA A 833 -5.80 42.38 -2.64
CA ALA A 833 -4.55 42.00 -3.32
C ALA A 833 -4.26 42.91 -4.53
N GLY A 834 -4.29 44.22 -4.28
CA GLY A 834 -4.06 45.25 -5.28
C GLY A 834 -2.61 45.72 -5.36
N ARG A 835 -2.36 46.76 -6.16
CA ARG A 835 -1.01 47.34 -6.35
C ARG A 835 -0.37 47.83 -5.03
N GLY A 836 -1.17 48.34 -4.09
CA GLY A 836 -0.70 48.84 -2.79
C GLY A 836 -0.09 47.76 -1.89
N ASP A 837 -0.46 46.50 -2.12
CA ASP A 837 0.03 45.32 -1.40
C ASP A 837 0.92 44.45 -2.30
N HIS A 838 1.50 45.04 -3.35
CA HIS A 838 2.31 44.34 -4.35
C HIS A 838 1.62 43.12 -4.96
N TYR A 839 0.29 43.16 -5.11
CA TYR A 839 -0.53 42.05 -5.60
C TYR A 839 -0.41 40.77 -4.75
N LEU A 840 -0.02 40.91 -3.48
CA LEU A 840 0.00 39.86 -2.48
C LEU A 840 -1.23 39.99 -1.55
N PRO A 841 -1.81 38.88 -1.07
CA PRO A 841 -2.99 38.92 -0.22
C PRO A 841 -2.61 39.23 1.24
N PRO A 842 -3.22 40.25 1.87
CA PRO A 842 -3.12 40.43 3.32
C PRO A 842 -3.69 39.23 4.09
N ASP A 843 -3.10 38.88 5.23
CA ASP A 843 -3.39 37.67 6.01
C ASP A 843 -4.82 37.64 6.54
N ASN A 844 -5.27 38.76 7.09
CA ASN A 844 -6.63 38.91 7.58
C ASN A 844 -7.12 40.36 7.52
N MET A 845 -8.44 40.50 7.47
CA MET A 845 -9.15 41.77 7.60
C MET A 845 -10.21 41.63 8.68
N GLN A 846 -10.18 42.52 9.67
CA GLN A 846 -11.19 42.62 10.73
C GLN A 846 -12.16 43.77 10.38
N GLU A 847 -13.46 43.52 10.44
CA GLU A 847 -14.48 44.56 10.24
C GLU A 847 -14.94 45.20 11.56
N SER A 848 -14.93 44.44 12.65
CA SER A 848 -15.42 44.85 13.97
C SER A 848 -14.62 44.16 15.08
N PRO A 849 -14.40 44.77 16.25
CA PRO A 849 -14.88 46.09 16.69
C PRO A 849 -14.18 47.26 16.00
N VAL A 850 -12.92 47.09 15.59
CA VAL A 850 -12.13 48.09 14.86
C VAL A 850 -11.76 47.53 13.49
N HIS A 851 -11.96 48.33 12.44
CA HIS A 851 -11.56 47.95 11.10
C HIS A 851 -10.04 47.95 10.96
N ALA A 852 -9.45 46.81 10.65
CA ALA A 852 -8.00 46.65 10.51
C ALA A 852 -7.65 45.63 9.41
N VAL A 853 -6.61 45.92 8.64
CA VAL A 853 -6.04 44.98 7.65
C VAL A 853 -4.64 44.63 8.10
N ALA A 854 -4.38 43.33 8.28
CA ALA A 854 -3.05 42.84 8.62
C ALA A 854 -2.24 42.71 7.32
N HIS A 855 -1.44 43.73 7.01
CA HIS A 855 -0.59 43.82 5.81
C HIS A 855 0.63 42.89 5.87
N ARG A 856 0.38 41.60 6.11
CA ARG A 856 1.36 40.52 6.06
C ARG A 856 0.81 39.37 5.23
N THR A 857 1.68 38.54 4.65
CA THR A 857 1.26 37.34 3.90
C THR A 857 2.16 36.15 4.22
N SER A 858 1.64 34.95 3.97
CA SER A 858 2.35 33.68 4.06
C SER A 858 2.42 32.97 2.70
N PRO A 859 3.30 31.96 2.54
CA PRO A 859 3.40 31.20 1.29
C PRO A 859 2.08 30.50 0.93
N THR A 860 1.39 29.92 1.91
CA THR A 860 0.06 29.31 1.73
C THR A 860 -0.98 30.33 1.26
N ASN A 861 -1.01 31.54 1.83
CA ASN A 861 -1.93 32.60 1.40
C ASN A 861 -1.70 32.99 -0.07
N ILE A 862 -0.44 33.14 -0.48
CA ILE A 862 -0.07 33.47 -1.87
C ILE A 862 -0.50 32.37 -2.83
N GLY A 863 -0.17 31.11 -2.52
CA GLY A 863 -0.53 29.96 -3.35
C GLY A 863 -2.04 29.80 -3.54
N LEU A 864 -2.81 29.84 -2.44
CA LEU A 864 -4.26 29.75 -2.48
C LEU A 864 -4.89 30.92 -3.25
N MET A 865 -4.39 32.14 -3.07
CA MET A 865 -4.89 33.30 -3.80
C MET A 865 -4.70 33.16 -5.30
N MET A 866 -3.54 32.69 -5.79
CA MET A 866 -3.35 32.47 -7.23
C MET A 866 -4.27 31.38 -7.78
N LEU A 867 -4.52 30.30 -7.03
CA LEU A 867 -5.56 29.32 -7.38
C LEU A 867 -6.96 29.95 -7.39
N CYS A 868 -7.23 30.90 -6.49
CA CYS A 868 -8.48 31.66 -6.50
C CYS A 868 -8.63 32.56 -7.73
N VAL A 869 -7.53 33.07 -8.31
CA VAL A 869 -7.57 33.79 -9.60
C VAL A 869 -8.02 32.84 -10.72
N LEU A 870 -7.46 31.63 -10.79
CA LEU A 870 -7.89 30.59 -11.74
C LEU A 870 -9.37 30.21 -11.50
N ALA A 871 -9.76 29.96 -10.26
CA ALA A 871 -11.13 29.66 -9.87
C ALA A 871 -12.13 30.77 -10.27
N ALA A 872 -11.72 32.04 -10.17
CA ALA A 872 -12.51 33.18 -10.62
C ALA A 872 -12.70 33.18 -12.15
N ARG A 873 -11.69 32.75 -12.92
CA ARG A 873 -11.80 32.54 -14.36
C ARG A 873 -12.73 31.38 -14.71
N ASP A 874 -12.62 30.25 -14.00
CA ASP A 874 -13.48 29.07 -14.19
C ASP A 874 -14.96 29.39 -13.90
N CYS A 875 -15.21 30.27 -12.93
CA CYS A 875 -16.55 30.77 -12.60
C CYS A 875 -17.04 31.90 -13.51
N GLY A 876 -16.19 32.42 -14.41
CA GLY A 876 -16.52 33.52 -15.32
C GLY A 876 -16.61 34.90 -14.66
N PHE A 877 -16.00 35.09 -13.48
CA PHE A 877 -15.94 36.39 -12.79
C PHE A 877 -14.91 37.33 -13.44
N ILE A 878 -13.86 36.76 -14.03
CA ILE A 878 -12.81 37.47 -14.77
C ILE A 878 -12.54 36.76 -16.10
N ASP A 879 -11.93 37.46 -17.06
CA ASP A 879 -11.49 36.90 -18.34
C ASP A 879 -10.06 36.34 -18.28
N THR A 880 -9.66 35.59 -19.32
CA THR A 880 -8.35 34.92 -19.40
C THR A 880 -7.21 35.93 -19.34
N GLN A 881 -7.36 37.09 -19.98
CA GLN A 881 -6.35 38.16 -19.95
C GLN A 881 -6.15 38.73 -18.55
N THR A 882 -7.22 38.94 -17.78
CA THR A 882 -7.14 39.42 -16.40
C THR A 882 -6.53 38.38 -15.48
N MET A 883 -6.86 37.10 -15.65
CA MET A 883 -6.23 36.00 -14.92
C MET A 883 -4.72 35.98 -15.14
N VAL A 884 -4.27 35.93 -16.41
CA VAL A 884 -2.84 35.92 -16.78
C VAL A 884 -2.14 37.15 -16.20
N ARG A 885 -2.71 38.34 -16.37
CA ARG A 885 -2.13 39.60 -15.85
C ARG A 885 -1.96 39.56 -14.32
N ARG A 886 -2.98 39.15 -13.57
CA ARG A 886 -2.93 39.10 -12.10
C ARG A 886 -1.87 38.10 -11.61
N ILE A 887 -1.84 36.89 -12.18
CA ILE A 887 -0.85 35.87 -11.80
C ILE A 887 0.56 36.35 -12.15
N THR A 888 0.78 36.90 -13.34
CA THR A 888 2.08 37.46 -13.75
C THR A 888 2.58 38.55 -12.79
N GLN A 889 1.68 39.43 -12.34
CA GLN A 889 2.00 40.49 -11.38
C GLN A 889 2.36 39.93 -10.00
N THR A 890 1.56 38.98 -9.48
CA THR A 890 1.87 38.29 -8.22
C THR A 890 3.22 37.59 -8.30
N LEU A 891 3.50 36.84 -9.38
CA LEU A 891 4.79 36.15 -9.54
C LEU A 891 5.97 37.11 -9.56
N GLY A 892 5.84 38.24 -10.25
CA GLY A 892 6.86 39.29 -10.25
C GLY A 892 7.15 39.87 -8.86
N SER A 893 6.19 39.81 -7.92
CA SER A 893 6.41 40.15 -6.51
C SER A 893 7.06 39.00 -5.74
N VAL A 894 6.58 37.77 -5.92
CA VAL A 894 7.11 36.56 -5.26
C VAL A 894 8.57 36.32 -5.59
N GLU A 895 8.97 36.53 -6.85
CA GLU A 895 10.35 36.40 -7.31
C GLU A 895 11.30 37.33 -6.54
N LYS A 896 10.82 38.50 -6.10
CA LYS A 896 11.60 39.50 -5.34
C LYS A 896 11.66 39.23 -3.84
N LEU A 897 10.80 38.35 -3.31
CA LEU A 897 10.81 38.00 -1.90
C LEU A 897 12.10 37.27 -1.55
N GLU A 898 12.67 37.60 -0.39
CA GLU A 898 13.79 36.87 0.21
C GLU A 898 13.39 35.40 0.44
N LYS A 899 14.27 34.44 0.14
CA LYS A 899 14.01 33.00 0.28
C LYS A 899 15.16 32.33 1.02
N TRP A 900 14.87 31.22 1.68
CA TRP A 900 15.85 30.34 2.30
C TRP A 900 15.82 28.98 1.59
N ASN A 901 16.90 28.61 0.90
CA ASN A 901 16.98 27.39 0.08
C ASN A 901 15.78 27.25 -0.89
N GLY A 902 15.41 28.35 -1.55
CA GLY A 902 14.24 28.42 -2.44
C GLY A 902 12.87 28.44 -1.75
N ASN A 903 12.81 28.22 -0.43
CA ASN A 903 11.57 28.28 0.35
C ASN A 903 11.28 29.72 0.79
N LEU A 904 10.00 30.10 0.75
CA LEU A 904 9.52 31.37 1.29
C LEU A 904 9.44 31.31 2.82
N LEU A 905 9.79 32.42 3.48
CA LEU A 905 9.60 32.63 4.92
C LEU A 905 8.11 32.73 5.26
N ASN A 906 7.78 32.51 6.53
CA ASN A 906 6.39 32.38 6.97
C ASN A 906 5.61 33.69 6.88
N TRP A 907 6.29 34.83 7.05
CA TRP A 907 5.64 36.15 7.08
C TRP A 907 6.44 37.20 6.32
N TYR A 908 5.77 37.89 5.40
CA TYR A 908 6.28 39.09 4.73
C TYR A 908 5.30 40.24 4.89
N ASP A 909 5.80 41.45 5.03
CA ASP A 909 4.98 42.67 4.92
C ASP A 909 4.61 42.91 3.44
N THR A 910 3.31 43.01 3.14
CA THR A 910 2.81 43.13 1.76
C THR A 910 3.09 44.49 1.13
N LYS A 911 3.35 45.52 1.93
CA LYS A 911 3.64 46.89 1.46
C LYS A 911 5.12 47.12 1.18
N THR A 912 6.01 46.36 1.80
CA THR A 912 7.47 46.58 1.71
C THR A 912 8.23 45.38 1.17
N LEU A 913 7.59 44.21 1.07
CA LEU A 913 8.19 42.93 0.67
C LEU A 913 9.28 42.42 1.62
N LYS A 914 9.42 43.04 2.80
CA LYS A 914 10.41 42.63 3.80
C LYS A 914 9.88 41.47 4.64
N PRO A 915 10.71 40.48 5.00
CA PRO A 915 10.32 39.44 5.94
C PRO A 915 10.09 40.03 7.34
N LEU A 916 9.11 39.49 8.06
CA LEU A 916 8.80 39.86 9.44
C LEU A 916 9.54 38.96 10.43
N THR A 917 9.89 39.51 11.60
CA THR A 917 10.52 38.75 12.69
C THR A 917 9.47 38.04 13.56
N PRO A 918 9.71 36.78 13.98
CA PRO A 918 10.88 35.95 13.69
C PRO A 918 10.88 35.40 12.26
N ARG A 919 12.07 35.32 11.65
CA ARG A 919 12.31 34.80 10.30
C ARG A 919 12.29 33.28 10.32
N PHE A 920 11.08 32.75 10.37
CA PHE A 920 10.83 31.31 10.37
C PHE A 920 10.47 30.81 8.96
N VAL A 921 10.92 29.62 8.59
CA VAL A 921 10.52 28.93 7.36
C VAL A 921 9.74 27.67 7.73
N SER A 922 8.50 27.60 7.27
CA SER A 922 7.57 26.50 7.57
C SER A 922 7.64 25.42 6.50
N THR A 923 7.84 24.16 6.90
CA THR A 923 7.86 23.02 5.97
C THR A 923 6.53 22.88 5.24
N VAL A 924 5.42 23.04 5.98
CA VAL A 924 4.06 22.90 5.44
C VAL A 924 3.70 24.02 4.50
N ASP A 925 4.02 25.27 4.84
CA ASP A 925 3.68 26.39 3.96
C ASP A 925 4.47 26.34 2.66
N SER A 926 5.73 25.90 2.73
CA SER A 926 6.57 25.68 1.54
C SER A 926 5.99 24.61 0.63
N GLY A 927 5.63 23.44 1.18
CA GLY A 927 5.02 22.38 0.39
C GLY A 927 3.62 22.73 -0.12
N ASN A 928 2.81 23.43 0.67
CA ASN A 928 1.50 23.92 0.23
C ASN A 928 1.61 24.88 -0.94
N PHE A 929 2.55 25.83 -0.86
CA PHE A 929 2.84 26.77 -1.93
C PHE A 929 3.22 26.01 -3.21
N ALA A 930 4.18 25.08 -3.14
CA ALA A 930 4.60 24.30 -4.30
C ALA A 930 3.46 23.45 -4.91
N CYS A 931 2.61 22.84 -4.08
CA CYS A 931 1.41 22.15 -4.56
C CYS A 931 0.45 23.09 -5.29
N CYS A 932 0.25 24.31 -4.78
CA CYS A 932 -0.59 25.31 -5.45
C CYS A 932 0.00 25.71 -6.80
N LEU A 933 1.32 25.88 -6.91
CA LEU A 933 1.98 26.21 -8.18
C LEU A 933 1.79 25.11 -9.24
N ILE A 934 1.93 23.84 -8.86
CA ILE A 934 1.69 22.71 -9.78
C ILE A 934 0.24 22.69 -10.23
N ALA A 935 -0.71 22.77 -9.29
CA ALA A 935 -2.14 22.76 -9.63
C ALA A 935 -2.52 23.96 -10.52
N LEU A 936 -1.96 25.13 -10.25
CA LEU A 936 -2.15 26.33 -11.06
C LEU A 936 -1.59 26.14 -12.47
N CYS A 937 -0.37 25.59 -12.59
CA CYS A 937 0.26 25.32 -13.88
C CYS A 937 -0.62 24.38 -14.72
N GLU A 938 -1.08 23.26 -14.17
CA GLU A 938 -1.96 22.35 -14.92
C GLU A 938 -3.31 22.99 -15.28
N GLY A 939 -3.92 23.76 -14.39
CA GLY A 939 -5.17 24.46 -14.68
C GLY A 939 -5.03 25.55 -15.75
N LEU A 940 -3.92 26.30 -15.76
CA LEU A 940 -3.62 27.28 -16.80
C LEU A 940 -3.47 26.64 -18.18
N ARG A 941 -2.92 25.41 -18.25
CA ARG A 941 -2.74 24.70 -19.52
C ARG A 941 -4.04 24.35 -20.22
N GLU A 942 -5.15 24.27 -19.49
CA GLU A 942 -6.50 24.07 -20.07
C GLU A 942 -6.91 25.26 -20.96
N TYR A 943 -6.34 26.44 -20.74
CA TYR A 943 -6.62 27.68 -21.48
C TYR A 943 -5.59 28.02 -22.57
N ARG A 944 -4.65 27.12 -22.91
CA ARG A 944 -3.56 27.33 -23.90
C ARG A 944 -3.98 27.88 -25.26
N GLY A 945 -5.25 27.77 -25.64
CA GLY A 945 -5.80 28.30 -26.90
C GLY A 945 -6.39 29.72 -26.80
N GLU A 946 -6.48 30.31 -25.61
CA GLU A 946 -7.15 31.60 -25.38
C GLU A 946 -6.17 32.78 -25.16
N GLY A 947 -4.85 32.56 -25.15
CA GLY A 947 -3.86 33.63 -25.00
C GLY A 947 -2.40 33.18 -25.17
N GLU A 948 -1.52 34.09 -25.61
CA GLU A 948 -0.14 33.81 -26.02
C GLU A 948 0.86 33.66 -24.84
N ASP A 949 0.49 34.05 -23.62
CA ASP A 949 1.41 34.14 -22.45
C ASP A 949 1.30 32.98 -21.44
N ILE A 950 0.50 31.94 -21.71
CA ILE A 950 0.27 30.85 -20.75
C ILE A 950 1.50 29.96 -20.59
N ASP A 951 2.19 29.61 -21.67
CA ASP A 951 3.33 28.70 -21.61
C ASP A 951 4.54 29.30 -20.88
N PRO A 952 4.96 30.55 -21.18
CA PRO A 952 6.00 31.23 -20.40
C PRO A 952 5.63 31.39 -18.92
N LEU A 953 4.35 31.63 -18.62
CA LEU A 953 3.86 31.73 -17.24
C LEU A 953 3.98 30.39 -16.51
N CYS A 954 3.56 29.30 -17.15
CA CYS A 954 3.71 27.94 -16.63
C CYS A 954 5.17 27.54 -16.42
N GLU A 955 6.09 28.00 -17.27
CA GLU A 955 7.54 27.78 -17.10
C GLU A 955 8.04 28.45 -15.82
N ARG A 956 7.72 29.74 -15.60
CA ARG A 956 8.07 30.46 -14.35
C ARG A 956 7.49 29.79 -13.10
N LEU A 957 6.24 29.33 -13.16
CA LEU A 957 5.62 28.58 -12.06
C LEU A 957 6.34 27.26 -11.77
N SER A 958 6.75 26.54 -12.81
CA SER A 958 7.45 25.26 -12.69
C SER A 958 8.83 25.46 -12.07
N VAL A 959 9.57 26.48 -12.49
CA VAL A 959 10.87 26.85 -11.90
C VAL A 959 10.74 27.12 -10.40
N LEU A 960 9.77 27.95 -9.99
CA LEU A 960 9.56 28.23 -8.56
C LEU A 960 9.19 26.98 -7.75
N ALA A 961 8.39 26.08 -8.34
CA ALA A 961 8.02 24.82 -7.69
C ALA A 961 9.22 23.86 -7.56
N GLU A 962 10.11 23.83 -8.56
CA GLU A 962 11.34 23.03 -8.57
C GLU A 962 12.40 23.58 -7.60
N GLU A 963 12.52 24.90 -7.49
CA GLU A 963 13.42 25.58 -6.54
C GLU A 963 13.01 25.38 -5.07
N THR A 964 11.74 25.07 -4.79
CA THR A 964 11.25 24.82 -3.43
C THR A 964 11.83 23.52 -2.88
N ASP A 965 12.96 23.61 -2.15
CA ASP A 965 13.68 22.45 -1.63
C ASP A 965 13.25 22.07 -0.21
N LEU A 966 12.54 20.95 -0.06
CA LEU A 966 12.10 20.44 1.24
C LEU A 966 13.12 19.52 1.91
N ARG A 967 14.20 19.11 1.22
CA ARG A 967 15.23 18.20 1.77
C ARG A 967 15.82 18.69 3.10
N PRO A 968 16.12 19.99 3.29
CA PRO A 968 16.67 20.49 4.56
C PRO A 968 15.76 20.25 5.77
N PHE A 969 14.45 20.12 5.58
CA PHE A 969 13.50 19.83 6.67
C PHE A 969 13.37 18.34 6.97
N TYR A 970 13.92 17.47 6.11
CA TYR A 970 13.76 16.02 6.24
C TYR A 970 14.80 15.44 7.20
N ASN A 971 14.33 14.68 8.19
CA ASN A 971 15.20 13.92 9.07
C ASN A 971 15.31 12.48 8.55
N GLU A 972 16.46 12.13 7.97
CA GLU A 972 16.67 10.79 7.37
C GLU A 972 16.49 9.64 8.37
N ARG A 973 16.88 9.86 9.63
CA ARG A 973 16.79 8.85 10.70
C ARG A 973 15.33 8.58 11.09
N ARG A 974 14.59 9.62 11.42
CA ARG A 974 13.15 9.52 11.77
C ARG A 974 12.26 9.27 10.57
N LYS A 975 12.75 9.55 9.36
CA LYS A 975 12.00 9.51 8.10
C LYS A 975 10.81 10.47 8.10
N LEU A 976 10.89 11.57 8.83
CA LEU A 976 9.82 12.56 9.04
C LEU A 976 10.35 13.98 8.82
N PHE A 977 9.44 14.91 8.56
CA PHE A 977 9.76 16.32 8.44
C PHE A 977 9.76 17.03 9.79
N HIS A 978 10.72 17.91 10.00
CA HIS A 978 10.68 18.94 11.03
C HIS A 978 9.54 19.94 10.74
N ILE A 979 9.04 20.65 11.76
CA ILE A 979 7.99 21.68 11.58
C ILE A 979 8.50 22.83 10.69
N GLY A 980 9.75 23.23 10.89
CA GLY A 980 10.42 24.25 10.10
C GLY A 980 11.80 24.61 10.65
N TYR A 981 12.34 25.69 10.12
CA TYR A 981 13.67 26.21 10.43
C TYR A 981 13.59 27.66 10.92
N ASP A 982 14.26 27.96 12.03
CA ASP A 982 14.39 29.30 12.60
C ASP A 982 15.74 29.90 12.16
N LEU A 983 15.71 31.03 11.45
CA LEU A 983 16.92 31.65 10.91
C LEU A 983 17.71 32.41 11.97
N GLU A 984 17.04 32.93 13.01
CA GLU A 984 17.71 33.64 14.10
C GLU A 984 18.45 32.67 15.03
N GLU A 985 17.87 31.51 15.31
CA GLU A 985 18.47 30.46 16.15
C GLU A 985 19.35 29.48 15.36
N GLU A 986 19.34 29.56 14.03
CA GLU A 986 19.99 28.66 13.09
C GLU A 986 19.71 27.17 13.36
N LYS A 987 18.46 26.85 13.70
CA LYS A 987 18.06 25.51 14.15
C LYS A 987 16.75 25.04 13.52
N LEU A 988 16.72 23.75 13.20
CA LEU A 988 15.49 23.04 12.92
C LEU A 988 14.68 22.85 14.21
N SER A 989 13.37 22.99 14.10
CA SER A 989 12.44 22.69 15.21
C SER A 989 12.64 21.26 15.74
N THR A 990 12.47 21.03 17.03
CA THR A 990 12.62 19.67 17.63
C THR A 990 11.41 18.76 17.41
N SER A 991 10.30 19.30 16.91
CA SER A 991 9.04 18.60 16.66
C SER A 991 8.94 18.16 15.21
N PHE A 992 8.09 17.15 14.95
CA PHE A 992 7.97 16.52 13.64
C PHE A 992 6.52 16.36 13.22
N TYR A 993 6.27 16.35 11.92
CA TYR A 993 4.99 15.95 11.33
C TYR A 993 4.94 14.43 11.19
N ASP A 994 4.27 13.77 12.13
CA ASP A 994 4.25 12.30 12.27
C ASP A 994 2.88 11.66 11.99
N LEU A 995 1.80 12.43 11.88
CA LEU A 995 0.44 11.90 11.67
C LEU A 995 0.03 11.90 10.19
N LEU A 996 -0.64 10.83 9.75
CA LEU A 996 -1.20 10.78 8.40
C LEU A 996 -2.33 11.80 8.19
N MET A 997 -3.17 12.03 9.21
CA MET A 997 -4.21 13.07 9.18
C MET A 997 -3.61 14.37 9.71
N SER A 998 -3.06 15.15 8.79
CA SER A 998 -2.49 16.48 9.02
C SER A 998 -2.52 17.24 7.69
N GLU A 999 -2.53 18.55 7.78
CA GLU A 999 -2.26 19.49 6.69
C GLU A 999 -0.94 19.18 5.96
N ALA A 1000 0.08 18.69 6.70
CA ALA A 1000 1.38 18.33 6.15
C ALA A 1000 1.36 17.12 5.22
N ARG A 1001 0.26 16.36 5.17
CA ARG A 1001 0.12 15.22 4.25
C ARG A 1001 0.28 15.63 2.79
N MET A 1002 -0.17 16.84 2.43
CA MET A 1002 -0.02 17.34 1.06
C MET A 1002 1.45 17.57 0.72
N THR A 1003 2.18 18.24 1.61
CA THR A 1003 3.64 18.44 1.53
C THR A 1003 4.37 17.10 1.46
N SER A 1004 3.98 16.15 2.31
CA SER A 1004 4.55 14.79 2.34
C SER A 1004 4.35 14.06 1.01
N TYR A 1005 3.16 14.18 0.41
CA TYR A 1005 2.85 13.59 -0.89
C TYR A 1005 3.69 14.21 -2.00
N PHE A 1006 3.78 15.55 -2.03
CA PHE A 1006 4.59 16.29 -2.99
C PHE A 1006 6.07 15.90 -2.90
N ALA A 1007 6.66 15.94 -1.70
CA ALA A 1007 8.08 15.66 -1.51
C ALA A 1007 8.45 14.23 -1.93
N VAL A 1008 7.57 13.26 -1.66
CA VAL A 1008 7.74 11.88 -2.13
C VAL A 1008 7.58 11.80 -3.64
N ALA A 1009 6.51 12.36 -4.21
CA ALA A 1009 6.22 12.32 -5.64
C ALA A 1009 7.34 12.96 -6.48
N ASN A 1010 7.88 14.09 -6.02
CA ASN A 1010 8.99 14.82 -6.62
C ASN A 1010 10.37 14.34 -6.19
N ARG A 1011 10.45 13.23 -5.44
CA ARG A 1011 11.71 12.55 -5.10
C ARG A 1011 12.69 13.39 -4.28
N GLN A 1012 12.19 14.44 -3.63
CA GLN A 1012 12.97 15.17 -2.64
C GLN A 1012 13.23 14.30 -1.41
N VAL A 1013 12.29 13.41 -1.06
CA VAL A 1013 12.45 12.46 0.06
C VAL A 1013 12.04 11.04 -0.36
N PRO A 1014 12.62 9.99 0.26
CA PRO A 1014 12.32 8.61 -0.12
C PRO A 1014 10.89 8.22 0.24
N LYS A 1015 10.32 7.26 -0.52
CA LYS A 1015 9.00 6.66 -0.29
C LYS A 1015 8.79 6.17 1.15
N LYS A 1016 9.86 5.78 1.85
CA LYS A 1016 9.85 5.37 3.26
C LYS A 1016 9.18 6.41 4.18
N HIS A 1017 9.24 7.69 3.84
CA HIS A 1017 8.55 8.77 4.56
C HIS A 1017 7.04 8.54 4.68
N TRP A 1018 6.37 8.17 3.57
CA TRP A 1018 4.93 7.91 3.58
C TRP A 1018 4.54 6.72 4.48
N GLY A 1019 5.45 5.74 4.61
CA GLY A 1019 5.30 4.61 5.52
C GLY A 1019 5.34 5.04 6.99
N ALA A 1020 6.25 5.95 7.34
CA ALA A 1020 6.50 6.42 8.70
C ALA A 1020 5.34 7.21 9.34
N LEU A 1021 4.43 7.77 8.53
CA LEU A 1021 3.27 8.49 9.03
C LEU A 1021 2.32 7.57 9.84
N VAL A 1022 2.05 7.95 11.08
CA VAL A 1022 1.25 7.24 12.06
C VAL A 1022 -0.23 7.20 11.65
N ARG A 1023 -0.85 6.02 11.78
CA ARG A 1023 -2.24 5.72 11.37
C ARG A 1023 -3.13 5.32 12.55
N THR A 1024 -2.87 5.87 13.74
CA THR A 1024 -3.58 5.53 14.98
C THR A 1024 -5.09 5.74 14.84
N LEU A 1025 -5.88 4.69 15.05
CA LEU A 1025 -7.33 4.72 14.92
C LEU A 1025 -8.00 5.08 16.25
N ALA A 1026 -8.97 6.00 16.20
CA ALA A 1026 -9.99 6.18 17.23
C ALA A 1026 -11.31 5.51 16.80
N LYS A 1027 -12.17 5.24 17.77
CA LYS A 1027 -13.49 4.63 17.55
C LYS A 1027 -14.57 5.45 18.22
N GLU A 1028 -15.65 5.80 17.55
CA GLU A 1028 -16.82 6.48 18.14
C GLU A 1028 -18.10 5.77 17.70
N GLY A 1029 -18.87 5.24 18.65
CA GLY A 1029 -19.96 4.32 18.33
C GLY A 1029 -19.44 3.04 17.65
N THR A 1030 -20.02 2.71 16.49
CA THR A 1030 -19.61 1.55 15.67
C THR A 1030 -18.57 1.90 14.61
N TYR A 1031 -18.23 3.18 14.43
CA TYR A 1031 -17.30 3.66 13.41
C TYR A 1031 -15.91 3.93 13.97
N SER A 1032 -14.89 3.84 13.12
CA SER A 1032 -13.51 4.14 13.46
C SER A 1032 -12.80 4.88 12.33
N GLY A 1033 -11.82 5.71 12.68
CA GLY A 1033 -10.97 6.41 11.73
C GLY A 1033 -9.70 6.95 12.40
N PRO A 1034 -8.67 7.30 11.62
CA PRO A 1034 -7.41 7.80 12.15
C PRO A 1034 -7.58 9.17 12.84
N VAL A 1035 -6.78 9.41 13.86
CA VAL A 1035 -6.72 10.67 14.63
C VAL A 1035 -5.77 11.68 14.00
N SER A 1036 -5.99 12.96 14.26
CA SER A 1036 -5.06 14.06 14.00
C SER A 1036 -4.51 14.63 15.32
N TRP A 1037 -3.66 15.65 15.26
CA TRP A 1037 -3.07 16.25 16.46
C TRP A 1037 -4.13 17.04 17.23
N THR A 1038 -4.79 17.98 16.55
CA THR A 1038 -5.76 18.89 17.19
C THR A 1038 -7.21 18.49 16.99
N GLY A 1039 -7.50 17.52 16.12
CA GLY A 1039 -8.86 17.09 15.80
C GLY A 1039 -9.69 18.16 15.07
N THR A 1040 -9.04 19.07 14.34
CA THR A 1040 -9.70 20.14 13.55
C THR A 1040 -10.16 19.58 12.20
N MET A 1041 -11.16 20.20 11.56
CA MET A 1041 -11.55 19.78 10.20
C MET A 1041 -10.49 20.13 9.15
N PHE A 1042 -9.74 21.21 9.35
CA PHE A 1042 -8.64 21.64 8.48
C PHE A 1042 -7.60 20.53 8.25
N GLU A 1043 -7.07 19.91 9.31
CA GLU A 1043 -6.07 18.82 9.25
C GLU A 1043 -6.52 17.66 8.35
N TYR A 1044 -7.82 17.41 8.25
CA TYR A 1044 -8.39 16.33 7.45
C TYR A 1044 -8.66 16.75 6.00
N PHE A 1045 -9.28 17.92 5.80
CA PHE A 1045 -9.90 18.28 4.52
C PHE A 1045 -9.05 19.20 3.64
N MET A 1046 -8.18 20.05 4.21
CA MET A 1046 -7.37 20.96 3.41
C MET A 1046 -6.52 20.24 2.34
N PRO A 1047 -5.82 19.13 2.64
CA PRO A 1047 -5.04 18.43 1.62
C PRO A 1047 -5.88 17.94 0.43
N HIS A 1048 -7.20 17.77 0.61
CA HIS A 1048 -8.09 17.28 -0.44
C HIS A 1048 -8.70 18.38 -1.32
N LEU A 1049 -8.25 19.62 -1.14
CA LEU A 1049 -8.42 20.64 -2.17
C LEU A 1049 -7.64 20.28 -3.43
N LEU A 1050 -6.46 19.65 -3.28
CA LEU A 1050 -5.57 19.30 -4.39
C LEU A 1050 -5.32 17.79 -4.53
N LEU A 1051 -5.53 16.99 -3.45
CA LEU A 1051 -5.36 15.54 -3.49
C LEU A 1051 -6.67 14.77 -3.66
N PRO A 1052 -6.74 13.77 -4.56
CA PRO A 1052 -7.94 12.97 -4.74
C PRO A 1052 -8.25 12.11 -3.51
N VAL A 1053 -9.53 11.83 -3.30
CA VAL A 1053 -10.02 10.85 -2.31
C VAL A 1053 -10.67 9.70 -3.04
N TYR A 1054 -10.19 8.48 -2.77
CA TYR A 1054 -10.78 7.27 -3.32
C TYR A 1054 -11.72 6.62 -2.29
N GLU A 1055 -12.94 6.29 -2.70
CA GLU A 1055 -13.86 5.47 -1.88
C GLU A 1055 -13.19 4.14 -1.49
N ASP A 1056 -13.62 3.55 -0.37
CA ASP A 1056 -13.06 2.33 0.21
C ASP A 1056 -11.59 2.48 0.73
N SER A 1057 -10.98 3.68 0.67
CA SER A 1057 -9.64 3.96 1.23
C SER A 1057 -9.66 4.41 2.70
N LEU A 1058 -8.53 4.26 3.40
CA LEU A 1058 -8.35 4.77 4.77
C LEU A 1058 -8.56 6.29 4.86
N GLY A 1059 -8.13 7.03 3.84
CA GLY A 1059 -8.34 8.48 3.77
C GLY A 1059 -9.83 8.82 3.71
N PHE A 1060 -10.59 8.12 2.87
CA PHE A 1060 -12.05 8.31 2.79
C PHE A 1060 -12.74 8.00 4.13
N GLU A 1061 -12.39 6.89 4.78
CA GLU A 1061 -12.92 6.57 6.11
C GLU A 1061 -12.62 7.64 7.14
N ALA A 1062 -11.41 8.20 7.12
CA ALA A 1062 -10.99 9.27 8.02
C ALA A 1062 -11.87 10.52 7.88
N LEU A 1063 -12.10 10.98 6.65
CA LEU A 1063 -12.93 12.16 6.38
C LEU A 1063 -14.36 11.96 6.86
N ARG A 1064 -14.94 10.79 6.57
CA ARG A 1064 -16.32 10.47 6.96
C ARG A 1064 -16.46 10.34 8.47
N PHE A 1065 -15.47 9.75 9.13
CA PHE A 1065 -15.42 9.63 10.58
C PHE A 1065 -15.26 10.98 11.28
N CYS A 1066 -14.42 11.88 10.73
CA CYS A 1066 -14.28 13.26 11.21
C CYS A 1066 -15.63 14.00 11.18
N VAL A 1067 -16.33 13.99 10.03
CA VAL A 1067 -17.66 14.64 9.89
C VAL A 1067 -18.69 14.01 10.83
N TYR A 1068 -18.66 12.70 11.03
CA TYR A 1068 -19.54 12.06 12.00
C TYR A 1068 -19.31 12.54 13.43
N CYS A 1069 -18.06 12.60 13.87
CA CYS A 1069 -17.71 13.10 15.20
C CYS A 1069 -18.14 14.56 15.37
N GLN A 1070 -17.90 15.39 14.36
CA GLN A 1070 -18.31 16.80 14.28
C GLN A 1070 -19.83 16.95 14.44
N ARG A 1071 -20.61 16.23 13.62
CA ARG A 1071 -22.08 16.29 13.66
C ARG A 1071 -22.66 15.76 14.96
N ARG A 1072 -22.06 14.71 15.53
CA ARG A 1072 -22.51 14.15 16.82
C ARG A 1072 -22.32 15.15 17.95
N ARG A 1073 -21.16 15.81 18.04
CA ARG A 1073 -20.89 16.87 19.02
C ARG A 1073 -21.83 18.06 18.82
N ALA A 1074 -22.02 18.50 17.58
CA ALA A 1074 -22.90 19.61 17.23
C ALA A 1074 -24.36 19.35 17.62
N LYS A 1075 -24.87 18.12 17.36
CA LYS A 1075 -26.22 17.71 17.76
C LYS A 1075 -26.41 17.77 19.28
N ALA A 1076 -25.41 17.35 20.06
CA ALA A 1076 -25.48 17.40 21.53
C ALA A 1076 -25.53 18.83 22.09
N LYS A 1077 -25.01 19.81 21.36
CA LYS A 1077 -25.02 21.24 21.74
C LYS A 1077 -26.13 22.05 21.06
N ASN A 1078 -26.96 21.42 20.22
CA ASN A 1078 -27.91 22.12 19.36
C ASN A 1078 -27.27 23.29 18.56
N ALA A 1079 -26.04 23.12 18.09
CA ALA A 1079 -25.28 24.13 17.34
C ALA A 1079 -24.92 23.62 15.93
N PRO A 1080 -24.49 24.48 14.98
CA PRO A 1080 -23.83 24.04 13.75
C PRO A 1080 -22.58 23.21 14.06
N PHE A 1081 -22.12 22.38 13.10
CA PHE A 1081 -20.81 21.74 13.18
C PHE A 1081 -19.77 22.54 12.40
N GLY A 1082 -18.49 22.23 12.58
CA GLY A 1082 -17.40 22.91 11.88
C GLY A 1082 -16.29 23.39 12.80
N CYS A 1083 -15.92 22.63 13.82
CA CYS A 1083 -14.81 23.00 14.70
C CYS A 1083 -13.50 22.82 13.95
N SER A 1084 -12.78 23.93 13.77
CA SER A 1084 -11.45 23.98 13.17
C SER A 1084 -10.66 25.19 13.70
N GLU A 1085 -9.39 25.31 13.31
CA GLU A 1085 -8.59 26.51 13.57
C GLU A 1085 -9.31 27.77 13.11
N SER A 1086 -9.47 28.74 14.00
CA SER A 1086 -10.21 29.97 13.71
C SER A 1086 -10.00 31.04 14.78
N GLY A 1087 -10.44 32.26 14.46
CA GLY A 1087 -10.61 33.32 15.45
C GLY A 1087 -11.68 32.95 16.50
N PHE A 1088 -11.52 33.42 17.73
CA PHE A 1088 -12.51 33.25 18.79
C PHE A 1088 -12.80 34.58 19.51
N TYR A 1089 -13.88 34.62 20.29
CA TYR A 1089 -14.36 35.87 20.88
C TYR A 1089 -13.56 36.28 22.13
N ALA A 1090 -12.31 36.68 21.88
CA ALA A 1090 -11.41 37.33 22.83
C ALA A 1090 -10.51 38.30 22.07
N PHE A 1091 -10.03 39.33 22.76
CA PHE A 1091 -9.28 40.43 22.16
C PHE A 1091 -7.90 40.57 22.81
N ASP A 1092 -6.90 40.98 22.02
CA ASP A 1092 -5.66 41.53 22.58
C ASP A 1092 -5.82 43.01 22.98
N SER A 1093 -4.72 43.62 23.41
CA SER A 1093 -4.66 45.05 23.77
C SER A 1093 -4.98 46.00 22.63
N GLU A 1094 -4.89 45.54 21.37
CA GLU A 1094 -5.18 46.31 20.17
C GLU A 1094 -6.59 46.04 19.62
N PHE A 1095 -7.41 45.29 20.37
CA PHE A 1095 -8.75 44.88 19.98
C PHE A 1095 -8.80 43.97 18.73
N ASN A 1096 -7.74 43.20 18.46
CA ASN A 1096 -7.77 42.16 17.44
C ASN A 1096 -8.28 40.84 18.03
N TYR A 1097 -9.13 40.15 17.27
CA TYR A 1097 -9.57 38.80 17.62
C TYR A 1097 -8.38 37.84 17.77
N GLN A 1098 -8.40 37.04 18.83
CA GLN A 1098 -7.41 36.01 19.07
C GLN A 1098 -7.69 34.75 18.22
N TYR A 1099 -6.64 34.02 17.86
CA TYR A 1099 -6.71 32.83 16.98
C TYR A 1099 -6.13 31.59 17.65
N LYS A 1100 -6.76 30.42 17.45
CA LYS A 1100 -6.20 29.12 17.83
C LYS A 1100 -6.92 27.93 17.20
N ALA A 1101 -6.37 26.73 17.42
CA ALA A 1101 -6.99 25.46 17.06
C ALA A 1101 -8.18 25.07 17.96
N HIS A 1102 -9.34 24.87 17.34
CA HIS A 1102 -10.54 24.30 17.97
C HIS A 1102 -10.90 22.97 17.32
N GLY A 1103 -10.84 21.87 18.08
CA GLY A 1103 -11.09 20.54 17.53
C GLY A 1103 -11.91 19.64 18.44
N ILE A 1104 -11.92 18.35 18.12
CA ILE A 1104 -12.70 17.35 18.85
C ILE A 1104 -11.80 16.34 19.53
N GLN A 1105 -11.94 16.23 20.87
CA GLN A 1105 -11.09 15.37 21.68
C GLN A 1105 -11.09 13.90 21.24
N ARG A 1106 -12.19 13.42 20.66
CA ARG A 1106 -12.31 12.03 20.21
C ARG A 1106 -11.38 11.69 19.04
N ILE A 1107 -11.05 12.69 18.23
CA ILE A 1107 -10.25 12.56 17.01
C ILE A 1107 -8.94 13.37 17.08
N GLY A 1108 -8.66 14.02 18.22
CA GLY A 1108 -7.46 14.81 18.47
C GLY A 1108 -6.65 14.24 19.64
N LEU A 1109 -5.32 14.22 19.49
CA LEU A 1109 -4.38 13.82 20.55
C LEU A 1109 -4.16 14.93 21.59
N LYS A 1110 -4.23 16.20 21.17
CA LYS A 1110 -4.17 17.36 22.07
C LYS A 1110 -5.30 17.28 23.09
N ARG A 1111 -5.00 17.61 24.35
CA ARG A 1111 -5.97 17.53 25.44
C ARG A 1111 -6.85 18.77 25.54
N ARG A 1112 -7.95 18.65 26.28
CA ARG A 1112 -8.89 19.75 26.58
C ARG A 1112 -9.56 20.37 25.35
N LEU A 1113 -9.65 19.61 24.25
CA LEU A 1113 -10.33 20.06 23.01
C LEU A 1113 -11.86 20.17 23.16
N ASN A 1114 -12.42 19.62 24.24
CA ASN A 1114 -13.87 19.69 24.50
C ASN A 1114 -14.30 20.90 25.34
N ASP A 1115 -13.35 21.66 25.89
CA ASP A 1115 -13.62 22.74 26.85
C ASP A 1115 -14.32 23.92 26.18
N GLU A 1116 -14.04 24.14 24.90
CA GLU A 1116 -14.55 25.26 24.11
C GLU A 1116 -15.35 24.77 22.91
N TYR A 1117 -16.18 25.62 22.31
CA TYR A 1117 -16.93 25.26 21.11
C TYR A 1117 -17.03 26.45 20.17
N VAL A 1118 -16.10 26.51 19.22
CA VAL A 1118 -16.05 27.51 18.15
C VAL A 1118 -16.25 26.79 16.82
N VAL A 1119 -17.06 27.36 15.95
CA VAL A 1119 -17.35 26.81 14.62
C VAL A 1119 -16.99 27.82 13.54
N SER A 1120 -16.35 27.35 12.48
CA SER A 1120 -15.94 28.18 11.34
C SER A 1120 -16.70 27.79 10.07
N PRO A 1121 -17.21 28.75 9.28
CA PRO A 1121 -17.92 28.46 8.04
C PRO A 1121 -17.05 27.77 6.98
N TYR A 1122 -15.75 28.10 6.89
CA TYR A 1122 -14.83 27.46 5.94
C TYR A 1122 -14.76 25.93 6.11
N SER A 1123 -14.93 25.43 7.35
CA SER A 1123 -15.01 23.99 7.61
C SER A 1123 -16.19 23.31 6.90
N SER A 1124 -17.28 24.06 6.68
CA SER A 1124 -18.43 23.58 5.90
C SER A 1124 -18.15 23.62 4.40
N PHE A 1125 -17.42 24.62 3.91
CA PHE A 1125 -17.01 24.68 2.51
C PHE A 1125 -16.04 23.54 2.16
N LEU A 1126 -15.06 23.25 3.02
CA LEU A 1126 -14.08 22.18 2.82
C LEU A 1126 -14.69 20.79 2.60
N ILE A 1127 -15.93 20.55 3.05
CA ILE A 1127 -16.62 19.28 2.84
C ILE A 1127 -17.54 19.27 1.60
N LEU A 1128 -17.69 20.39 0.87
CA LEU A 1128 -18.55 20.50 -0.32
C LEU A 1128 -18.23 19.45 -1.38
N PRO A 1129 -16.96 19.20 -1.77
CA PRO A 1129 -16.64 18.21 -2.81
C PRO A 1129 -17.00 16.78 -2.43
N PHE A 1130 -17.24 16.51 -1.14
CA PHE A 1130 -17.49 15.18 -0.61
C PHE A 1130 -18.95 14.97 -0.19
N LEU A 1131 -19.56 16.00 0.40
CA LEU A 1131 -20.88 15.96 1.05
C LEU A 1131 -21.69 17.24 0.78
N PRO A 1132 -21.98 17.56 -0.50
CA PRO A 1132 -22.51 18.85 -0.92
C PRO A 1132 -23.79 19.24 -0.18
N HIS A 1133 -24.78 18.35 -0.10
CA HIS A 1133 -26.04 18.66 0.60
C HIS A 1133 -25.87 18.81 2.12
N THR A 1134 -24.91 18.11 2.73
CA THR A 1134 -24.65 18.26 4.18
C THR A 1134 -23.97 19.60 4.46
N ALA A 1135 -23.02 19.97 3.61
CA ALA A 1135 -22.31 21.24 3.64
C ALA A 1135 -23.28 22.42 3.49
N LEU A 1136 -24.08 22.43 2.41
CA LEU A 1136 -25.04 23.49 2.10
C LEU A 1136 -26.10 23.64 3.19
N LYS A 1137 -26.59 22.53 3.76
CA LYS A 1137 -27.53 22.58 4.90
C LYS A 1137 -26.91 23.27 6.12
N ASN A 1138 -25.63 23.02 6.40
CA ASN A 1138 -24.92 23.68 7.51
C ASN A 1138 -24.64 25.15 7.21
N LEU A 1139 -24.21 25.48 5.99
CA LEU A 1139 -24.01 26.85 5.53
C LEU A 1139 -25.29 27.68 5.66
N ARG A 1140 -26.43 27.19 5.17
CA ARG A 1140 -27.74 27.87 5.36
C ARG A 1140 -28.10 28.10 6.83
N ARG A 1141 -27.65 27.20 7.72
CA ARG A 1141 -27.85 27.37 9.16
C ARG A 1141 -26.95 28.47 9.71
N LEU A 1142 -25.71 28.57 9.25
CA LEU A 1142 -24.77 29.64 9.61
C LEU A 1142 -25.25 31.00 9.08
N GLU A 1143 -25.81 31.07 7.86
CA GLU A 1143 -26.42 32.29 7.33
C GLU A 1143 -27.55 32.79 8.23
N LYS A 1144 -28.44 31.89 8.66
CA LYS A 1144 -29.53 32.21 9.59
C LYS A 1144 -29.05 32.70 10.96
N LEU A 1145 -27.81 32.43 11.34
CA LEU A 1145 -27.19 32.93 12.56
C LEU A 1145 -26.56 34.32 12.38
N GLY A 1146 -26.64 34.92 11.19
CA GLY A 1146 -26.05 36.21 10.88
C GLY A 1146 -24.55 36.15 10.57
N MET A 1147 -24.03 34.97 10.18
CA MET A 1147 -22.60 34.79 9.89
C MET A 1147 -22.17 35.33 8.52
N THR A 1148 -23.03 36.05 7.80
CA THR A 1148 -22.69 36.63 6.50
C THR A 1148 -22.30 38.11 6.62
N GLY A 1149 -21.32 38.51 5.83
CA GLY A 1149 -20.84 39.89 5.70
C GLY A 1149 -20.45 40.21 4.27
N ARG A 1150 -19.59 41.22 4.08
CA ARG A 1150 -19.22 41.74 2.75
C ARG A 1150 -18.54 40.70 1.86
N MET A 1151 -17.65 39.90 2.44
CA MET A 1151 -16.82 38.92 1.73
C MET A 1151 -17.34 37.48 1.90
N CYS A 1152 -18.66 37.30 1.83
CA CYS A 1152 -19.40 36.06 2.11
C CYS A 1152 -19.53 35.76 3.62
N PHE A 1153 -18.90 34.72 4.17
CA PHE A 1153 -19.05 34.36 5.59
C PHE A 1153 -17.92 34.93 6.46
N TYR A 1154 -18.28 35.44 7.65
CA TYR A 1154 -17.32 35.79 8.69
C TYR A 1154 -16.56 34.57 9.22
N GLU A 1155 -15.43 34.84 9.85
CA GLU A 1155 -14.45 33.87 10.33
C GLU A 1155 -15.03 32.73 11.19
N ALA A 1156 -15.77 33.06 12.25
CA ALA A 1156 -16.24 32.06 13.21
C ALA A 1156 -17.41 32.52 14.08
N ALA A 1157 -18.07 31.55 14.71
CA ALA A 1157 -19.01 31.74 15.81
C ALA A 1157 -18.54 30.98 17.05
N ASP A 1158 -18.33 31.70 18.15
CA ASP A 1158 -17.94 31.16 19.45
C ASP A 1158 -19.20 30.87 20.29
N TYR A 1159 -19.31 29.66 20.84
CA TYR A 1159 -20.38 29.22 21.76
C TYR A 1159 -19.84 28.92 23.17
N THR A 1160 -18.62 29.37 23.47
CA THR A 1160 -17.95 29.09 24.74
C THR A 1160 -18.57 29.93 25.84
N LYS A 1161 -19.28 29.27 26.77
CA LYS A 1161 -20.08 29.92 27.84
C LYS A 1161 -19.32 30.95 28.68
N SER A 1162 -18.01 30.80 28.87
CA SER A 1162 -17.20 31.75 29.63
C SER A 1162 -16.90 33.05 28.88
N ARG A 1163 -17.04 33.05 27.54
CA ARG A 1163 -16.84 34.23 26.68
C ARG A 1163 -18.13 34.86 26.20
N VAL A 1164 -19.17 34.04 26.07
CA VAL A 1164 -20.46 34.48 25.54
C VAL A 1164 -21.43 34.73 26.68
N GLY A 1165 -22.03 35.92 26.70
CA GLY A 1165 -23.08 36.28 27.66
C GLY A 1165 -24.40 35.56 27.38
N ALA A 1166 -25.51 36.12 27.87
CA ALA A 1166 -26.84 35.52 27.76
C ALA A 1166 -27.32 35.23 26.31
N GLY A 1167 -26.70 35.85 25.29
CA GLY A 1167 -27.00 35.65 23.86
C GLY A 1167 -26.58 34.30 23.27
N GLY A 1168 -25.84 33.47 24.01
CA GLY A 1168 -25.56 32.06 23.65
C GLY A 1168 -24.48 31.81 22.60
N TYR A 1169 -24.13 32.81 21.78
CA TYR A 1169 -22.95 32.79 20.89
C TYR A 1169 -22.47 34.22 20.55
N ALA A 1170 -21.23 34.33 20.04
CA ALA A 1170 -20.67 35.59 19.52
C ALA A 1170 -20.03 35.37 18.14
N ILE A 1171 -20.16 36.35 17.25
CA ILE A 1171 -19.62 36.28 15.87
C ILE A 1171 -18.29 37.02 15.81
N ILE A 1172 -17.30 36.37 15.20
CA ILE A 1172 -15.97 36.91 14.94
C ILE A 1172 -16.02 37.56 13.56
N LYS A 1173 -16.24 38.88 13.50
CA LYS A 1173 -16.41 39.63 12.25
C LYS A 1173 -15.07 39.99 11.61
N SER A 1174 -14.36 38.96 11.19
CA SER A 1174 -13.12 39.06 10.41
C SER A 1174 -13.14 38.07 9.25
N TYR A 1175 -12.15 38.17 8.38
CA TYR A 1175 -11.86 37.27 7.27
C TYR A 1175 -10.38 36.94 7.28
N MET A 1176 -10.03 35.67 7.05
CA MET A 1176 -8.65 35.23 6.87
C MET A 1176 -8.43 34.75 5.45
N ALA A 1177 -7.32 35.16 4.82
CA ALA A 1177 -7.02 34.87 3.43
C ALA A 1177 -7.09 33.37 3.12
N HIS A 1178 -6.41 32.52 3.88
CA HIS A 1178 -6.44 31.08 3.64
C HIS A 1178 -7.85 30.47 3.86
N HIS A 1179 -8.64 30.94 4.83
CA HIS A 1179 -10.01 30.44 5.02
C HIS A 1179 -10.93 30.81 3.87
N VAL A 1180 -10.83 32.04 3.35
CA VAL A 1180 -11.56 32.49 2.16
C VAL A 1180 -11.10 31.70 0.93
N GLY A 1181 -9.79 31.54 0.74
CA GLY A 1181 -9.22 30.84 -0.40
C GLY A 1181 -9.61 29.37 -0.44
N MET A 1182 -9.48 28.66 0.68
CA MET A 1182 -9.94 27.28 0.80
C MET A 1182 -11.44 27.14 0.52
N SER A 1183 -12.25 28.10 0.98
CA SER A 1183 -13.70 28.08 0.76
C SER A 1183 -14.07 28.29 -0.70
N LEU A 1184 -13.37 29.19 -1.39
CA LEU A 1184 -13.55 29.45 -2.82
C LEU A 1184 -13.12 28.25 -3.66
N ILE A 1185 -11.93 27.70 -3.43
CA ILE A 1185 -11.44 26.52 -4.15
C ILE A 1185 -12.34 25.32 -3.90
N ALA A 1186 -12.78 25.07 -2.66
CA ALA A 1186 -13.71 23.98 -2.36
C ALA A 1186 -15.07 24.15 -3.05
N SER A 1187 -15.51 25.40 -3.27
CA SER A 1187 -16.74 25.67 -4.03
C SER A 1187 -16.57 25.34 -5.51
N VAL A 1188 -15.45 25.72 -6.12
CA VAL A 1188 -15.14 25.41 -7.52
C VAL A 1188 -14.98 23.90 -7.74
N ASN A 1189 -14.24 23.21 -6.88
CA ASN A 1189 -14.12 21.74 -6.90
C ASN A 1189 -15.45 20.99 -6.73
N ALA A 1190 -16.50 21.64 -6.22
CA ALA A 1190 -17.83 21.05 -6.12
C ALA A 1190 -18.72 21.39 -7.34
N LEU A 1191 -18.42 22.48 -8.06
CA LEU A 1191 -19.18 22.96 -9.21
C LEU A 1191 -18.79 22.24 -10.52
N TYR A 1192 -17.48 22.00 -10.68
CA TYR A 1192 -16.83 21.42 -11.85
C TYR A 1192 -16.16 20.11 -11.47
#